data_AF-A0A7C4VLR6-F1
#
_entry.id   AF-A0A7C4VLR6-F1
#
_cell.length_a   1.000
_cell.length_b   1.000
_cell.length_c   1.000
_cell.angle_alpha   90.00
_cell.angle_beta   90.00
_cell.angle_gamma   90.00
#
_symmetry.space_group_name_H-M   'P 1'
#
loop_
_entity.id
_entity.type
_entity.pdbx_description
1 polymer ?
#
loop_
_entity_poly.entity_id
_entity_poly.type
_entity_poly.pdbx_seq_one_letter_code
_entity_poly.pdbx_strand_id
1 'polypeptide(L)'
;MTDTTNPYRPGEPVADPAMLFGRQNAADWIEMQLLGNARTLVLSAQPLVGKSSFIRQVGALQNLETLNLAVTLTAPAAAPDPGDRRSRQEGRGPSVINATLTSVIEQLVPQLRLLNLTPPLAGDVLAQPATALRELFTLVNEHLGSQRLVLYFDDLHLLLTHDKALIASFLSSLLPLLDECPGLHLVFAVNQDKLKQISHPLLDGAPIFNLGVLTADASLSMITLPVKNILRFDYGVTKRIAEINSHHPYYLCLFCHTLLNRQVFDGWVNQRDFDAALAEILDSPIEPFRQIWDQSTWAERAVLAGMAAIQGAHGPITRQEVTRYLQRQSSAVAPDVVIQALESLAERGVLAPMGALSYRFHVELLRFWLREHTNPAEILREVDWGRAATQLKPALRAEKASLPVVASPKAKKAGRRRLFWPLLIVLLLVMCLLSTGAVFAVRFLDLPIAFLTTPTPTPTATTAGHAAVPPEQPAATTPPEPTATPTPTPPLVVARTLPSLTYMARDVDQSWRIYVMNADGTGATALSPEGEDDTAPVWSPDGQWIAFVSTRDGNREVYVVAADCVNLPEGCGPTAINVTRHPADDWTPSWSPDGKRLAFSSIRAGNWEIFILDMTCLSDPETCPDRTIQLTDNGAGSLGPVWSPDGSRLAFSSKAPGNWDLFTMTIAGSDLRQVTTDPANDLAPAWSPDGTRLAFETNRDGNVEVYVVDANGGAVQNVSNFSQANDHGPFWSPDGQQLVFYSNREGNWDIFSTTLDGQLVVNLTQTPTRDEQTPAWRP
;
A
#
# COMPACT_ATOMS: atom_id res chain seq x y z
N MET A 1 23.80 27.35 11.97
CA MET A 1 23.57 26.39 10.87
C MET A 1 24.00 27.10 9.60
N THR A 2 24.93 26.52 8.84
CA THR A 2 25.35 27.06 7.53
C THR A 2 24.13 27.24 6.65
N ASP A 3 24.15 28.28 5.82
CA ASP A 3 23.12 28.73 4.89
C ASP A 3 22.75 27.63 3.86
N THR A 4 22.05 26.58 4.29
CA THR A 4 21.64 25.46 3.44
C THR A 4 20.29 25.81 2.83
N THR A 5 20.33 26.32 1.61
CA THR A 5 19.12 26.50 0.78
C THR A 5 18.41 25.14 0.61
N ASN A 6 17.10 25.11 0.83
CA ASN A 6 16.28 23.90 0.66
C ASN A 6 16.46 23.34 -0.77
N PRO A 7 16.91 22.08 -0.94
CA PRO A 7 17.15 21.49 -2.25
C PRO A 7 15.85 21.11 -2.98
N TYR A 8 14.73 21.00 -2.25
CA TYR A 8 13.43 20.70 -2.81
C TYR A 8 12.75 22.00 -3.24
N ARG A 9 12.50 22.13 -4.55
CA ARG A 9 11.84 23.30 -5.15
C ARG A 9 10.61 22.86 -5.94
N PRO A 10 9.43 22.75 -5.29
CA PRO A 10 8.23 22.30 -5.98
C PRO A 10 7.84 23.29 -7.08
N GLY A 11 7.56 22.77 -8.28
CA GLY A 11 7.15 23.56 -9.45
C GLY A 11 8.30 24.12 -10.29
N GLU A 12 9.55 24.03 -9.81
CA GLU A 12 10.72 24.41 -10.60
C GLU A 12 11.36 23.16 -11.26
N PRO A 13 11.76 23.24 -12.55
CA PRO A 13 12.56 22.18 -13.16
C PRO A 13 13.90 22.00 -12.43
N VAL A 14 14.33 20.74 -12.30
CA VAL A 14 15.58 20.40 -11.61
C VAL A 14 16.78 20.96 -12.38
N ALA A 15 17.60 21.77 -11.69
CA ALA A 15 18.78 22.40 -12.27
C ALA A 15 20.04 21.54 -12.16
N ASP A 16 20.13 20.68 -11.14
CA ASP A 16 21.27 19.79 -10.89
C ASP A 16 20.97 18.36 -11.37
N PRO A 17 21.74 17.80 -12.33
CA PRO A 17 21.60 16.41 -12.74
C PRO A 17 21.62 15.39 -11.59
N ALA A 18 22.37 15.65 -10.52
CA ALA A 18 22.45 14.75 -9.36
C ALA A 18 21.11 14.62 -8.60
N MET A 19 20.19 15.57 -8.82
CA MET A 19 18.84 15.58 -8.25
C MET A 19 17.80 14.92 -9.18
N LEU A 20 18.23 14.34 -10.30
CA LEU A 20 17.36 13.70 -11.28
C LEU A 20 17.25 12.18 -11.05
N PHE A 21 16.43 11.77 -10.08
CA PHE A 21 16.30 10.37 -9.67
C PHE A 21 15.46 9.52 -10.63
N GLY A 22 15.88 8.27 -10.87
CA GLY A 22 15.07 7.26 -11.58
C GLY A 22 14.77 7.61 -13.05
N ARG A 23 15.68 8.32 -13.72
CA ARG A 23 15.52 8.75 -15.12
C ARG A 23 16.48 8.11 -16.12
N GLN A 24 17.39 7.25 -15.66
CA GLN A 24 18.36 6.58 -16.53
C GLN A 24 17.70 5.76 -17.65
N ASN A 25 16.67 4.96 -17.34
CA ASN A 25 15.98 4.14 -18.35
C ASN A 25 15.40 4.96 -19.51
N ALA A 26 14.96 6.20 -19.25
CA ALA A 26 14.44 7.08 -20.29
C ALA A 26 15.59 7.62 -21.16
N ALA A 27 16.73 7.96 -20.57
CA ALA A 27 17.93 8.38 -21.29
C ALA A 27 18.47 7.23 -22.15
N ASP A 28 18.63 6.03 -21.57
CA ASP A 28 19.09 4.82 -22.27
C ASP A 28 18.16 4.46 -23.43
N TRP A 29 16.84 4.59 -23.24
CA TRP A 29 15.87 4.36 -24.31
C TRP A 29 16.07 5.35 -25.46
N ILE A 30 16.24 6.64 -25.18
CA ILE A 30 16.52 7.65 -26.21
C ILE A 30 17.79 7.26 -26.97
N GLU A 31 18.88 6.92 -26.27
CA GLU A 31 20.12 6.50 -26.91
C GLU A 31 19.94 5.29 -27.83
N MET A 32 19.23 4.27 -27.37
CA MET A 32 18.94 3.09 -28.19
C MET A 32 18.16 3.46 -29.46
N GLN A 33 17.19 4.37 -29.37
CA GLN A 33 16.46 4.82 -30.56
C GLN A 33 17.33 5.67 -31.50
N LEU A 34 18.21 6.52 -30.96
CA LEU A 34 19.16 7.31 -31.74
C LEU A 34 20.19 6.44 -32.46
N LEU A 35 20.67 5.37 -31.81
CA LEU A 35 21.53 4.35 -32.42
C LEU A 35 20.81 3.57 -33.52
N GLY A 36 19.51 3.31 -33.34
CA GLY A 36 18.61 2.80 -34.38
C GLY A 36 18.26 3.81 -35.49
N ASN A 37 18.84 5.01 -35.46
CA ASN A 37 18.62 6.12 -36.39
C ASN A 37 17.16 6.61 -36.47
N ALA A 38 16.39 6.47 -35.37
CA ALA A 38 15.07 7.06 -35.28
C ALA A 38 15.19 8.60 -35.34
N ARG A 39 14.51 9.22 -36.32
CA ARG A 39 14.58 10.67 -36.57
C ARG A 39 13.70 11.49 -35.65
N THR A 40 12.59 10.91 -35.21
CA THR A 40 11.61 11.54 -34.34
C THR A 40 11.24 10.60 -33.20
N LEU A 41 11.26 11.11 -31.97
CA LEU A 41 10.85 10.41 -30.75
C LEU A 41 9.78 11.22 -30.03
N VAL A 42 8.94 10.52 -29.26
CA VAL A 42 7.92 11.15 -28.41
C VAL A 42 8.13 10.74 -26.96
N LEU A 43 8.30 11.72 -26.08
CA LEU A 43 8.30 11.54 -24.63
C LEU A 43 6.91 11.90 -24.10
N SER A 44 6.07 10.89 -23.87
CA SER A 44 4.73 11.09 -23.31
C SER A 44 4.77 10.95 -21.79
N ALA A 45 4.05 11.80 -21.06
CA ALA A 45 3.93 11.63 -19.61
C ALA A 45 2.71 12.35 -19.05
N GLN A 46 2.26 11.96 -17.86
CA GLN A 46 1.32 12.77 -17.08
C GLN A 46 1.93 14.14 -16.72
N PRO A 47 1.11 15.17 -16.40
CA PRO A 47 1.62 16.44 -15.90
C PRO A 47 2.51 16.25 -14.66
N LEU A 48 3.49 17.14 -14.45
CA LEU A 48 4.26 17.24 -13.21
C LEU A 48 5.13 16.02 -12.80
N VAL A 49 5.29 14.99 -13.64
CA VAL A 49 6.22 13.87 -13.37
C VAL A 49 7.69 14.17 -13.69
N GLY A 50 8.03 15.43 -13.95
CA GLY A 50 9.40 15.88 -14.19
C GLY A 50 9.90 15.74 -15.64
N LYS A 51 9.01 15.82 -16.64
CA LYS A 51 9.39 15.86 -18.06
C LYS A 51 10.38 16.99 -18.37
N SER A 52 10.06 18.21 -17.96
CA SER A 52 10.90 19.39 -18.20
C SER A 52 12.25 19.28 -17.49
N SER A 53 12.26 18.78 -16.26
CA SER A 53 13.50 18.46 -15.52
C SER A 53 14.35 17.46 -16.27
N PHE A 54 13.75 16.39 -16.79
CA PHE A 54 14.45 15.38 -17.58
C PHE A 54 15.04 15.97 -18.86
N ILE A 55 14.24 16.67 -19.67
CA ILE A 55 14.69 17.25 -20.95
C ILE A 55 15.87 18.19 -20.77
N ARG A 56 15.85 19.02 -19.73
CA ARG A 56 16.93 19.99 -19.47
C ARG A 56 18.24 19.33 -19.04
N GLN A 57 18.18 18.13 -18.46
CA GLN A 57 19.35 17.46 -17.86
C GLN A 57 19.72 16.14 -18.55
N VAL A 58 18.96 15.71 -19.56
CA VAL A 58 19.14 14.40 -20.22
C VAL A 58 20.56 14.22 -20.76
N GLY A 59 21.20 15.29 -21.22
CA GLY A 59 22.59 15.24 -21.70
C GLY A 59 23.59 14.81 -20.63
N ALA A 60 23.32 15.04 -19.34
CA ALA A 60 24.16 14.57 -18.25
C ALA A 60 23.94 13.09 -17.89
N LEU A 61 22.85 12.49 -18.38
CA LEU A 61 22.54 11.07 -18.19
C LEU A 61 22.98 10.19 -19.38
N GLN A 62 23.34 10.82 -20.49
CA GLN A 62 23.69 10.13 -21.72
C GLN A 62 25.17 9.73 -21.74
N ASN A 63 25.44 8.50 -22.12
CA ASN A 63 26.75 7.98 -22.47
C ASN A 63 27.10 8.24 -23.94
N LEU A 64 26.09 8.42 -24.81
CA LEU A 64 26.26 8.77 -26.21
C LEU A 64 26.68 10.24 -26.34
N GLU A 65 27.78 10.52 -27.05
CA GLU A 65 28.17 11.88 -27.38
C GLU A 65 27.16 12.51 -28.36
N THR A 66 26.22 13.28 -27.81
CA THR A 66 25.21 14.04 -28.55
C THR A 66 25.28 15.52 -28.18
N LEU A 67 24.97 16.37 -29.16
CA LEU A 67 24.65 17.77 -28.89
C LEU A 67 23.17 17.85 -28.54
N ASN A 68 22.84 18.28 -27.33
CA ASN A 68 21.45 18.36 -26.86
C ASN A 68 21.01 19.82 -26.78
N LEU A 69 19.91 20.17 -27.45
CA LEU A 69 19.29 21.50 -27.40
C LEU A 69 17.86 21.36 -26.91
N ALA A 70 17.43 22.20 -25.97
CA ALA A 70 16.08 22.15 -25.41
C ALA A 70 15.31 23.45 -25.68
N VAL A 71 14.06 23.33 -26.11
CA VAL A 71 13.16 24.43 -26.40
C VAL A 71 11.85 24.20 -25.66
N THR A 72 11.42 25.18 -24.87
CA THR A 72 10.10 25.13 -24.22
C THR A 72 9.10 25.86 -25.11
N LEU A 73 8.07 25.14 -25.57
CA LEU A 73 7.01 25.74 -26.37
C LEU A 73 6.02 26.46 -25.46
N THR A 74 5.73 27.72 -25.74
CA THR A 74 4.74 28.50 -24.99
C THR A 74 3.47 28.70 -25.80
N ALA A 75 2.32 28.75 -25.12
CA ALA A 75 1.09 29.21 -25.75
C ALA A 75 1.26 30.69 -26.17
N PRO A 76 1.04 31.05 -27.45
CA PRO A 76 1.13 32.44 -27.86
C PRO A 76 0.13 33.33 -27.09
N ALA A 77 0.42 34.62 -26.92
CA ALA A 77 -0.52 35.54 -26.27
C ALA A 77 -1.80 35.65 -27.13
N ALA A 78 -2.98 35.57 -26.51
CA ALA A 78 -4.24 35.75 -27.19
C ALA A 78 -4.25 37.06 -27.99
N ALA A 79 -4.69 37.01 -29.25
CA ALA A 79 -4.80 38.21 -30.09
C ALA A 79 -5.65 39.28 -29.37
N PRO A 80 -5.28 40.57 -29.47
CA PRO A 80 -6.06 41.64 -28.85
C PRO A 80 -7.50 41.67 -29.39
N ASP A 81 -8.42 42.13 -28.53
CA ASP A 81 -9.87 42.19 -28.73
C ASP A 81 -10.28 42.59 -30.16
N PRO A 82 -11.13 41.81 -30.86
CA PRO A 82 -11.62 42.15 -32.21
C PRO A 82 -12.39 43.49 -32.30
N GLY A 83 -12.70 44.11 -31.17
CA GLY A 83 -13.30 45.45 -31.05
C GLY A 83 -12.35 46.63 -31.27
N ASP A 84 -11.02 46.46 -31.23
CA ASP A 84 -10.09 47.58 -31.40
C ASP A 84 -9.87 47.94 -32.87
N ARG A 85 -10.50 49.03 -33.33
CA ARG A 85 -10.41 49.54 -34.70
C ARG A 85 -8.98 49.95 -35.12
N ARG A 86 -8.06 50.20 -34.18
CA ARG A 86 -6.66 50.52 -34.52
C ARG A 86 -5.89 49.32 -35.09
N SER A 87 -6.26 48.10 -34.70
CA SER A 87 -5.61 46.86 -35.18
C SER A 87 -5.93 46.48 -36.64
N ARG A 88 -6.96 47.09 -37.25
CA ARG A 88 -7.36 46.80 -38.65
C ARG A 88 -6.65 47.64 -39.71
N GLN A 89 -6.04 48.78 -39.34
CA GLN A 89 -5.39 49.69 -40.30
C GLN A 89 -3.87 49.48 -40.44
N GLU A 90 -3.25 48.74 -39.53
CA GLU A 90 -1.85 48.32 -39.64
C GLU A 90 -1.77 46.81 -39.87
N GLY A 91 -1.95 46.40 -41.12
CA GLY A 91 -1.71 45.02 -41.53
C GLY A 91 -0.23 44.68 -41.46
N ARG A 92 0.25 44.17 -40.30
CA ARG A 92 1.50 43.39 -40.11
C ARG A 92 1.68 43.00 -38.63
N GLY A 93 0.82 42.11 -38.13
CA GLY A 93 1.19 41.27 -36.98
C GLY A 93 1.81 39.97 -37.51
N PRO A 94 2.87 39.41 -36.91
CA PRO A 94 3.36 38.09 -37.29
C PRO A 94 2.21 37.07 -37.13
N SER A 95 2.06 36.16 -38.10
CA SER A 95 1.15 35.02 -37.93
C SER A 95 1.53 34.27 -36.63
N VAL A 96 0.54 33.69 -35.94
CA VAL A 96 0.79 33.00 -34.65
C VAL A 96 1.91 31.97 -34.77
N ILE A 97 2.01 31.29 -35.92
CA ILE A 97 3.11 30.39 -36.25
C ILE A 97 4.47 31.09 -36.35
N ASN A 98 4.55 32.29 -36.94
CA ASN A 98 5.78 33.07 -36.98
C ASN A 98 6.24 33.46 -35.58
N ALA A 99 5.31 33.84 -34.70
CA ALA A 99 5.66 34.14 -33.30
C ALA A 99 6.20 32.91 -32.56
N THR A 100 5.60 31.73 -32.76
CA THR A 100 6.11 30.47 -32.21
C THR A 100 7.51 30.15 -32.75
N LEU A 101 7.74 30.24 -34.06
CA LEU A 101 9.04 29.97 -34.66
C LEU A 101 10.11 30.98 -34.23
N THR A 102 9.77 32.26 -34.11
CA THR A 102 10.67 33.28 -33.56
C THR A 102 11.09 32.92 -32.13
N SER A 103 10.15 32.52 -31.26
CA SER A 103 10.47 32.10 -29.90
C SER A 103 11.39 30.87 -29.85
N VAL A 104 11.20 29.91 -30.76
CA VAL A 104 12.09 28.75 -30.91
C VAL A 104 13.50 29.20 -31.29
N ILE A 105 13.64 30.09 -32.28
CA ILE A 105 14.95 30.60 -32.71
C ILE A 105 15.65 31.37 -31.58
N GLU A 106 14.91 32.24 -30.87
CA GLU A 106 15.43 33.01 -29.74
C GLU A 106 15.95 32.12 -28.60
N GLN A 107 15.34 30.94 -28.38
CA GLN A 107 15.82 29.95 -27.40
C GLN A 107 17.03 29.16 -27.91
N LEU A 108 17.11 28.88 -29.22
CA LEU A 108 18.20 28.09 -29.82
C LEU A 108 19.51 28.88 -29.95
N VAL A 109 19.45 30.15 -30.33
CA VAL A 109 20.64 30.97 -30.62
C VAL A 109 21.62 31.04 -29.43
N PRO A 110 21.19 31.30 -28.17
CA PRO A 110 22.08 31.29 -27.01
C PRO A 110 22.74 29.92 -26.76
N GLN A 111 22.00 28.83 -26.94
CA GLN A 111 22.52 27.47 -26.73
C GLN A 111 23.56 27.11 -27.79
N LEU A 112 23.31 27.45 -29.06
CA LEU A 112 24.27 27.25 -30.15
C LEU A 112 25.53 28.09 -29.98
N ARG A 113 25.43 29.30 -29.42
CA ARG A 113 26.60 30.13 -29.06
C ARG A 113 27.50 29.45 -28.04
N LEU A 114 26.93 28.80 -27.03
CA LEU A 114 27.70 28.04 -26.03
C LEU A 114 28.46 26.86 -26.65
N LEU A 115 27.95 26.32 -27.77
CA LEU A 115 28.58 25.26 -28.53
C LEU A 115 29.56 25.76 -29.62
N ASN A 116 29.84 27.08 -29.67
CA ASN A 116 30.60 27.74 -30.74
C ASN A 116 30.02 27.55 -32.16
N LEU A 117 28.73 27.21 -32.27
CA LEU A 117 27.99 27.02 -33.52
C LEU A 117 27.21 28.29 -33.88
N THR A 118 27.85 29.46 -33.81
CA THR A 118 27.15 30.76 -33.91
C THR A 118 26.91 31.18 -35.36
N PRO A 119 25.66 31.33 -35.83
CA PRO A 119 25.39 31.89 -37.16
C PRO A 119 25.53 33.42 -37.21
N PRO A 120 26.05 33.98 -38.30
CA PRO A 120 25.82 35.38 -38.65
C PRO A 120 24.39 35.51 -39.21
N LEU A 121 23.38 35.56 -38.33
CA LEU A 121 22.01 35.86 -38.77
C LEU A 121 22.00 37.29 -39.34
N ALA A 122 21.77 37.43 -40.65
CA ALA A 122 21.71 38.71 -41.35
C ALA A 122 20.26 39.21 -41.45
N GLY A 123 19.99 40.48 -41.07
CA GLY A 123 18.69 41.14 -41.26
C GLY A 123 17.51 40.53 -40.47
N ASP A 124 16.33 41.16 -40.51
CA ASP A 124 15.15 40.86 -39.67
C ASP A 124 14.75 39.36 -39.67
N VAL A 125 15.31 38.57 -38.74
CA VAL A 125 14.85 37.22 -38.35
C VAL A 125 13.33 37.21 -38.07
N LEU A 126 12.80 38.36 -37.62
CA LEU A 126 11.39 38.61 -37.35
C LEU A 126 10.49 38.60 -38.61
N ALA A 127 11.05 38.83 -39.80
CA ALA A 127 10.27 38.93 -41.03
C ALA A 127 9.97 37.56 -41.68
N GLN A 128 10.90 36.59 -41.57
CA GLN A 128 10.78 35.26 -42.16
C GLN A 128 11.38 34.14 -41.27
N PRO A 129 10.74 33.83 -40.12
CA PRO A 129 11.33 32.92 -39.14
C PRO A 129 11.49 31.48 -39.64
N ALA A 130 10.62 30.98 -40.51
CA ALA A 130 10.79 29.64 -41.11
C ALA A 130 12.08 29.54 -41.96
N THR A 131 12.37 30.59 -42.74
CA THR A 131 13.60 30.68 -43.54
C THR A 131 14.83 30.80 -42.62
N ALA A 132 14.76 31.64 -41.60
CA ALA A 132 15.84 31.83 -40.64
C ALA A 132 16.16 30.54 -39.85
N LEU A 133 15.13 29.76 -39.47
CA LEU A 133 15.31 28.46 -38.83
C LEU A 133 16.04 27.48 -39.75
N ARG A 134 15.68 27.45 -41.03
CA ARG A 134 16.34 26.60 -42.04
C ARG A 134 17.80 26.98 -42.24
N GLU A 135 18.10 28.27 -42.44
CA GLU A 135 19.47 28.78 -42.58
C GLU A 135 20.36 28.43 -41.37
N LEU A 136 19.78 28.53 -40.17
CA LEU A 136 20.45 28.15 -38.93
C LEU A 136 20.82 26.66 -38.92
N PHE A 137 19.91 25.76 -39.31
CA PHE A 137 20.19 24.32 -39.33
C PHE A 137 21.09 23.89 -40.50
N THR A 138 21.10 24.61 -41.61
CA THR A 138 22.09 24.42 -42.68
C THR A 138 23.50 24.67 -42.17
N LEU A 139 23.72 25.78 -41.46
CA LEU A 139 25.03 26.09 -40.87
C LEU A 139 25.43 25.06 -39.81
N VAL A 140 24.49 24.68 -38.94
CA VAL A 140 24.74 23.67 -37.91
C VAL A 140 25.14 22.33 -38.53
N ASN A 141 24.52 21.93 -39.64
CA ASN A 141 24.88 20.73 -40.38
C ASN A 141 26.31 20.79 -40.96
N GLU A 142 26.75 21.95 -41.46
CA GLU A 142 28.13 22.13 -41.96
C GLU A 142 29.20 21.92 -40.87
N HIS A 143 28.85 22.14 -39.60
CA HIS A 143 29.76 22.06 -38.46
C HIS A 143 29.60 20.79 -37.61
N LEU A 144 28.50 20.04 -37.77
CA LEU A 144 28.17 18.85 -36.99
C LEU A 144 29.11 17.66 -37.25
N GLY A 145 29.68 17.55 -38.46
CA GLY A 145 30.51 16.42 -38.85
C GLY A 145 29.77 15.07 -38.70
N SER A 146 30.31 14.16 -37.88
CA SER A 146 29.68 12.86 -37.56
C SER A 146 28.87 12.86 -36.26
N GLN A 147 28.77 14.00 -35.57
CA GLN A 147 28.02 14.10 -34.32
C GLN A 147 26.50 14.10 -34.58
N ARG A 148 25.73 13.72 -33.57
CA ARG A 148 24.27 13.79 -33.59
C ARG A 148 23.78 15.00 -32.81
N LEU A 149 22.84 15.74 -33.38
CA LEU A 149 22.14 16.83 -32.73
C LEU A 149 20.73 16.37 -32.35
N VAL A 150 20.38 16.49 -31.07
CA VAL A 150 19.05 16.15 -30.56
C VAL A 150 18.36 17.42 -30.10
N LEU A 151 17.23 17.74 -30.72
CA LEU A 151 16.41 18.89 -30.39
C LEU A 151 15.17 18.44 -29.62
N TYR A 152 15.11 18.81 -28.34
CA TYR A 152 14.00 18.52 -27.45
C TYR A 152 13.01 19.68 -27.45
N PHE A 153 11.77 19.40 -27.86
CA PHE A 153 10.66 20.32 -27.73
C PHE A 153 9.81 19.93 -26.52
N ASP A 154 9.87 20.75 -25.47
CA ASP A 154 9.03 20.61 -24.30
C ASP A 154 7.64 21.21 -24.53
N ASP A 155 6.64 20.63 -23.88
CA ASP A 155 5.26 21.12 -23.86
C ASP A 155 4.57 21.30 -25.24
N LEU A 156 4.80 20.37 -26.18
CA LEU A 156 4.20 20.41 -27.53
C LEU A 156 2.66 20.60 -27.51
N HIS A 157 2.00 20.00 -26.53
CA HIS A 157 0.56 20.08 -26.35
C HIS A 157 0.03 21.50 -26.09
N LEU A 158 0.86 22.46 -25.66
CA LEU A 158 0.42 23.85 -25.47
C LEU A 158 0.01 24.52 -26.79
N LEU A 159 0.51 24.04 -27.93
CA LEU A 159 0.09 24.54 -29.25
C LEU A 159 -1.36 24.14 -29.60
N LEU A 160 -1.92 23.11 -28.95
CA LEU A 160 -3.33 22.70 -29.14
C LEU A 160 -4.32 23.69 -28.53
N THR A 161 -3.90 24.52 -27.57
CA THR A 161 -4.79 25.45 -26.86
C THR A 161 -5.35 26.56 -27.76
N HIS A 162 -4.70 26.81 -28.89
CA HIS A 162 -5.05 27.86 -29.83
C HIS A 162 -5.84 27.34 -31.03
N ASP A 163 -5.19 26.51 -31.84
CA ASP A 163 -5.75 25.97 -33.07
C ASP A 163 -5.03 24.66 -33.44
N LYS A 164 -5.78 23.62 -33.81
CA LYS A 164 -5.20 22.37 -34.35
C LYS A 164 -4.37 22.63 -35.61
N ALA A 165 -4.65 23.69 -36.36
CA ALA A 165 -3.84 24.08 -37.51
C ALA A 165 -2.45 24.63 -37.11
N LEU A 166 -2.31 25.22 -35.91
CA LEU A 166 -1.03 25.78 -35.45
C LEU A 166 0.00 24.68 -35.22
N ILE A 167 -0.38 23.62 -34.49
CA ILE A 167 0.53 22.49 -34.24
C ILE A 167 0.92 21.77 -35.53
N ALA A 168 -0.03 21.57 -36.46
CA ALA A 168 0.27 20.97 -37.76
C ALA A 168 1.23 21.84 -38.59
N SER A 169 1.01 23.16 -38.61
CA SER A 169 1.89 24.11 -39.32
C SER A 169 3.29 24.14 -38.71
N PHE A 170 3.38 24.09 -37.37
CA PHE A 170 4.66 24.00 -36.66
C PHE A 170 5.41 22.73 -37.00
N LEU A 171 4.80 21.55 -36.86
CA LEU A 171 5.45 20.28 -37.18
C LEU A 171 5.83 20.20 -38.68
N SER A 172 5.01 20.74 -39.57
CA SER A 172 5.32 20.82 -41.01
C SER A 172 6.54 21.70 -41.31
N SER A 173 6.77 22.75 -40.52
CA SER A 173 7.95 23.62 -40.68
C SER A 173 9.28 22.94 -40.29
N LEU A 174 9.22 21.86 -39.51
CA LEU A 174 10.39 21.10 -39.07
C LEU A 174 10.80 19.99 -40.06
N LEU A 175 9.88 19.52 -40.92
CA LEU A 175 10.15 18.45 -41.89
C LEU A 175 11.35 18.74 -42.81
N PRO A 176 11.48 19.93 -43.43
CA PRO A 176 12.64 20.22 -44.28
C PRO A 176 13.98 20.16 -43.54
N LEU A 177 13.98 20.45 -42.23
CA LEU A 177 15.20 20.42 -41.41
C LEU A 177 15.74 19.00 -41.26
N LEU A 178 14.84 18.00 -41.19
CA LEU A 178 15.23 16.59 -41.12
C LEU A 178 15.83 16.08 -42.44
N ASP A 179 15.41 16.63 -43.58
CA ASP A 179 15.96 16.27 -44.89
C ASP A 179 17.33 16.92 -45.11
N GLU A 180 17.50 18.17 -44.66
CA GLU A 180 18.72 18.97 -44.87
C GLU A 180 19.82 18.72 -43.84
N CYS A 181 19.46 18.25 -42.65
CA CYS A 181 20.42 17.94 -41.58
C CYS A 181 20.33 16.46 -41.18
N PRO A 182 21.08 15.56 -41.84
CA PRO A 182 21.08 14.14 -41.52
C PRO A 182 21.55 13.80 -40.10
N GLY A 183 22.21 14.72 -39.39
CA GLY A 183 22.57 14.56 -37.97
C GLY A 183 21.46 14.95 -36.97
N LEU A 184 20.34 15.53 -37.44
CA LEU A 184 19.28 16.06 -36.58
C LEU A 184 18.25 15.00 -36.17
N HIS A 185 18.00 14.91 -34.87
CA HIS A 185 16.93 14.11 -34.26
C HIS A 185 16.00 15.01 -33.46
N LEU A 186 14.70 14.74 -33.50
CA LEU A 186 13.67 15.52 -32.79
C LEU A 186 13.06 14.69 -31.66
N VAL A 187 12.92 15.27 -30.48
CA VAL A 187 12.24 14.66 -29.34
C VAL A 187 11.11 15.58 -28.90
N PHE A 188 9.87 15.12 -28.98
CA PHE A 188 8.70 15.90 -28.57
C PHE A 188 8.18 15.41 -27.23
N ALA A 189 8.16 16.29 -26.24
CA ALA A 189 7.53 16.01 -24.96
C ALA A 189 6.09 16.52 -24.92
N VAL A 190 5.20 15.67 -24.44
CA VAL A 190 3.75 15.86 -24.57
C VAL A 190 3.01 15.25 -23.39
N ASN A 191 1.91 15.90 -22.97
CA ASN A 191 1.02 15.31 -22.00
C ASN A 191 0.24 14.13 -22.62
N GLN A 192 0.16 13.02 -21.89
CA GLN A 192 -0.38 11.77 -22.40
C GLN A 192 -1.85 11.87 -22.85
N ASP A 193 -2.66 12.63 -22.13
CA ASP A 193 -4.07 12.90 -22.46
C ASP A 193 -4.25 13.77 -23.72
N LYS A 194 -3.22 14.55 -24.08
CA LYS A 194 -3.21 15.42 -25.26
C LYS A 194 -2.61 14.78 -26.49
N LEU A 195 -1.74 13.78 -26.35
CA LEU A 195 -1.05 13.13 -27.47
C LEU A 195 -2.03 12.56 -28.52
N LYS A 196 -3.13 11.95 -28.08
CA LYS A 196 -4.17 11.39 -28.98
C LYS A 196 -4.84 12.44 -29.87
N GLN A 197 -4.72 13.73 -29.54
CA GLN A 197 -5.33 14.83 -30.28
C GLN A 197 -4.41 15.37 -31.39
N ILE A 198 -3.15 14.92 -31.42
CA ILE A 198 -2.12 15.35 -32.36
C ILE A 198 -1.96 14.26 -33.42
N SER A 199 -2.27 14.58 -34.67
CA SER A 199 -2.03 13.70 -35.81
C SER A 199 -1.22 14.46 -36.85
N HIS A 200 -0.03 13.94 -37.18
CA HIS A 200 0.88 14.56 -38.12
C HIS A 200 1.90 13.52 -38.64
N PRO A 201 2.28 13.54 -39.93
CA PRO A 201 3.23 12.58 -40.51
C PRO A 201 4.57 12.46 -39.77
N LEU A 202 5.02 13.56 -39.14
CA LEU A 202 6.26 13.58 -38.35
C LEU A 202 6.20 12.69 -37.09
N LEU A 203 5.01 12.49 -36.53
CA LEU A 203 4.77 11.70 -35.31
C LEU A 203 4.22 10.30 -35.64
N ASP A 204 3.71 10.09 -36.85
CA ASP A 204 3.16 8.80 -37.28
C ASP A 204 4.26 7.73 -37.28
N GLY A 205 4.13 6.73 -36.40
CA GLY A 205 5.12 5.65 -36.24
C GLY A 205 6.37 6.04 -35.44
N ALA A 206 6.45 7.25 -34.90
CA ALA A 206 7.55 7.64 -34.01
C ALA A 206 7.54 6.78 -32.73
N PRO A 207 8.69 6.26 -32.27
CA PRO A 207 8.80 5.57 -30.99
C PRO A 207 8.33 6.47 -29.83
N ILE A 208 7.53 5.90 -28.93
CA ILE A 208 6.97 6.62 -27.78
C ILE A 208 7.52 6.01 -26.49
N PHE A 209 8.08 6.84 -25.61
CA PHE A 209 8.39 6.48 -24.24
C PHE A 209 7.41 7.14 -23.29
N ASN A 210 6.82 6.35 -22.39
CA ASN A 210 5.92 6.86 -21.36
C ASN A 210 6.72 7.09 -20.07
N LEU A 211 7.03 8.35 -19.76
CA LEU A 211 7.66 8.72 -18.51
C LEU A 211 6.65 8.65 -17.37
N GLY A 212 6.92 7.80 -16.39
CA GLY A 212 6.03 7.58 -15.25
C GLY A 212 6.46 8.31 -13.96
N VAL A 213 5.74 7.98 -12.90
CA VAL A 213 6.16 8.23 -11.51
C VAL A 213 7.50 7.54 -11.21
N LEU A 214 8.11 7.86 -10.07
CA LEU A 214 9.36 7.22 -9.65
C LEU A 214 9.12 5.77 -9.24
N THR A 215 10.17 4.96 -9.34
CA THR A 215 10.20 3.66 -8.65
C THR A 215 10.26 3.88 -7.14
N ALA A 216 9.99 2.84 -6.35
CA ALA A 216 10.12 2.90 -4.89
C ALA A 216 11.54 3.36 -4.48
N ASP A 217 12.58 2.74 -5.04
CA ASP A 217 13.98 3.07 -4.74
C ASP A 217 14.36 4.49 -5.14
N ALA A 218 13.90 4.95 -6.32
CA ALA A 218 14.16 6.31 -6.77
C ALA A 218 13.43 7.34 -5.89
N SER A 219 12.24 7.00 -5.38
CA SER A 219 11.50 7.85 -4.43
C SER A 219 12.25 7.95 -3.09
N LEU A 220 12.69 6.82 -2.55
CA LEU A 220 13.47 6.79 -1.31
C LEU A 220 14.79 7.56 -1.45
N SER A 221 15.46 7.40 -2.60
CA SER A 221 16.67 8.16 -2.94
C SER A 221 16.40 9.66 -3.00
N MET A 222 15.30 10.07 -3.63
CA MET A 222 14.89 11.48 -3.70
C MET A 222 14.59 12.07 -2.32
N ILE A 223 13.99 11.30 -1.43
CA ILE A 223 13.67 11.72 -0.05
C ILE A 223 14.94 11.84 0.81
N THR A 224 15.90 10.92 0.65
CA THR A 224 17.00 10.77 1.61
C THR A 224 18.33 11.37 1.15
N LEU A 225 18.72 11.20 -0.11
CA LEU A 225 20.06 11.59 -0.57
C LEU A 225 20.35 13.09 -0.52
N PRO A 226 19.42 13.99 -0.91
CA PRO A 226 19.66 15.43 -0.86
C PRO A 226 19.89 15.96 0.57
N VAL A 227 19.36 15.25 1.56
CA VAL A 227 19.39 15.63 2.97
C VAL A 227 20.17 14.64 3.84
N LYS A 228 20.94 13.71 3.26
CA LYS A 228 21.60 12.61 4.01
C LYS A 228 22.53 13.07 5.15
N ASN A 229 23.03 14.31 5.07
CA ASN A 229 23.90 14.92 6.07
C ASN A 229 23.16 15.95 6.95
N ILE A 230 21.85 16.10 6.76
CA ILE A 230 20.98 17.09 7.41
C ILE A 230 19.89 16.39 8.22
N LEU A 231 19.23 15.38 7.64
CA LEU A 231 18.12 14.65 8.21
C LEU A 231 18.37 13.13 8.22
N ARG A 232 17.92 12.47 9.28
CA ARG A 232 17.71 11.02 9.40
C ARG A 232 16.23 10.74 9.53
N PHE A 233 15.79 9.51 9.27
CA PHE A 233 14.38 9.15 9.26
C PHE A 233 14.14 7.87 10.07
N ASP A 234 13.04 7.84 10.81
CA ASP A 234 12.53 6.62 11.44
C ASP A 234 12.19 5.55 10.39
N TYR A 235 12.18 4.30 10.87
CA TYR A 235 11.76 3.16 10.07
C TYR A 235 10.33 3.37 9.54
N GLY A 236 10.14 3.14 8.23
CA GLY A 236 8.84 3.25 7.57
C GLY A 236 8.40 4.68 7.20
N VAL A 237 8.95 5.74 7.81
CA VAL A 237 8.53 7.13 7.51
C VAL A 237 8.81 7.51 6.06
N THR A 238 10.00 7.21 5.54
CA THR A 238 10.36 7.49 4.14
C THR A 238 9.48 6.73 3.16
N LYS A 239 9.12 5.48 3.49
CA LYS A 239 8.18 4.66 2.70
C LYS A 239 6.79 5.29 2.70
N ARG A 240 6.31 5.74 3.86
CA ARG A 240 5.00 6.40 4.00
C ARG A 240 4.92 7.72 3.24
N ILE A 241 5.98 8.53 3.28
CA ILE A 241 6.13 9.73 2.42
C ILE A 241 6.04 9.33 0.95
N ALA A 242 6.74 8.26 0.55
CA ALA A 242 6.72 7.78 -0.82
C ALA A 242 5.31 7.34 -1.28
N GLU A 243 4.61 6.55 -0.45
CA GLU A 243 3.31 5.96 -0.73
C GLU A 243 2.18 7.01 -0.78
N ILE A 244 2.10 7.93 0.20
CA ILE A 244 1.04 8.96 0.23
C ILE A 244 1.16 9.93 -0.95
N ASN A 245 2.38 10.18 -1.42
CA ASN A 245 2.65 10.99 -2.60
C ASN A 245 2.63 10.16 -3.89
N SER A 246 2.29 8.86 -3.82
CA SER A 246 2.20 7.92 -4.94
C SER A 246 3.44 7.90 -5.83
N HIS A 247 4.62 8.04 -5.20
CA HIS A 247 5.92 8.11 -5.87
C HIS A 247 6.03 9.25 -6.91
N HIS A 248 5.14 10.24 -6.83
CA HIS A 248 5.04 11.29 -7.83
C HIS A 248 6.04 12.42 -7.51
N PRO A 249 7.00 12.73 -8.41
CA PRO A 249 8.11 13.65 -8.12
C PRO A 249 7.69 15.01 -7.57
N TYR A 250 6.67 15.65 -8.16
CA TYR A 250 6.20 16.95 -7.71
C TYR A 250 5.69 16.93 -6.26
N TYR A 251 4.83 15.97 -5.90
CA TYR A 251 4.27 15.90 -4.55
C TYR A 251 5.30 15.41 -3.53
N LEU A 252 6.22 14.54 -3.92
CA LEU A 252 7.40 14.21 -3.10
C LEU A 252 8.25 15.45 -2.80
N CYS A 253 8.53 16.25 -3.83
CA CYS A 253 9.28 17.49 -3.69
C CYS A 253 8.55 18.49 -2.79
N LEU A 254 7.24 18.64 -2.97
CA LEU A 254 6.39 19.47 -2.11
C LEU A 254 6.46 18.99 -0.65
N PHE A 255 6.31 17.69 -0.42
CA PHE A 255 6.33 17.13 0.93
C PHE A 255 7.69 17.33 1.61
N CYS A 256 8.78 17.00 0.92
CA CYS A 256 10.14 17.16 1.46
C CYS A 256 10.50 18.64 1.65
N HIS A 257 9.99 19.53 0.79
CA HIS A 257 10.14 20.98 0.94
C HIS A 257 9.50 21.46 2.24
N THR A 258 8.23 21.12 2.47
CA THR A 258 7.52 21.47 3.71
C THR A 258 8.23 20.90 4.92
N LEU A 259 8.58 19.62 4.88
CA LEU A 259 9.25 18.93 5.98
C LEU A 259 10.56 19.62 6.38
N LEU A 260 11.40 20.01 5.42
CA LEU A 260 12.67 20.68 5.73
C LEU A 260 12.47 22.12 6.24
N ASN A 261 11.45 22.84 5.76
CA ASN A 261 11.16 24.20 6.21
C ASN A 261 10.61 24.25 7.65
N ARG A 262 10.01 23.16 8.13
CA ARG A 262 9.50 23.05 9.52
C ARG A 262 10.61 23.01 10.58
N GLN A 263 11.89 23.03 10.18
CA GLN A 263 13.04 22.95 11.08
C GLN A 263 12.94 21.77 12.03
N VAL A 264 12.82 20.56 11.47
CA VAL A 264 12.79 19.30 12.22
C VAL A 264 13.90 19.30 13.29
N PHE A 265 13.49 19.29 14.57
CA PHE A 265 14.42 19.40 15.70
C PHE A 265 15.41 18.23 15.66
N ASP A 266 16.68 18.51 15.99
CA ASP A 266 17.79 17.53 16.10
C ASP A 266 18.17 16.74 14.82
N GLY A 267 17.61 17.08 13.65
CA GLY A 267 17.96 16.44 12.39
C GLY A 267 17.39 15.02 12.25
N TRP A 268 16.31 14.71 12.98
CA TRP A 268 15.68 13.40 12.99
C TRP A 268 14.17 13.50 12.70
N VAL A 269 13.70 12.79 11.67
CA VAL A 269 12.31 12.82 11.21
C VAL A 269 11.57 11.58 11.69
N ASN A 270 10.62 11.77 12.60
CA ASN A 270 9.77 10.71 13.12
C ASN A 270 8.33 10.78 12.54
N GLN A 271 7.44 9.92 13.03
CA GLN A 271 6.04 9.87 12.60
C GLN A 271 5.28 11.18 12.91
N ARG A 272 5.57 11.87 14.02
CA ARG A 272 4.94 13.15 14.38
C ARG A 272 5.34 14.26 13.39
N ASP A 273 6.59 14.29 12.97
CA ASP A 273 7.05 15.25 11.95
C ASP A 273 6.37 15.01 10.60
N PHE A 274 6.18 13.74 10.23
CA PHE A 274 5.40 13.35 9.05
C PHE A 274 3.96 13.87 9.14
N ASP A 275 3.26 13.59 10.24
CA ASP A 275 1.84 13.97 10.39
C ASP A 275 1.68 15.50 10.40
N ALA A 276 2.62 16.22 11.03
CA ALA A 276 2.59 17.66 11.06
C ALA A 276 2.92 18.32 9.71
N ALA A 277 3.85 17.74 8.94
CA ALA A 277 4.12 18.17 7.57
C ALA A 277 2.92 17.88 6.65
N LEU A 278 2.28 16.72 6.80
CA LEU A 278 1.06 16.38 6.06
C LEU A 278 -0.05 17.38 6.37
N ALA A 279 -0.32 17.69 7.64
CA ALA A 279 -1.34 18.67 8.02
C ALA A 279 -1.10 20.05 7.39
N GLU A 280 0.14 20.54 7.40
CA GLU A 280 0.50 21.83 6.77
C GLU A 280 0.32 21.82 5.25
N ILE A 281 0.67 20.71 4.59
CA ILE A 281 0.46 20.53 3.14
C ILE A 281 -1.03 20.56 2.81
N LEU A 282 -1.86 19.89 3.62
CA LEU A 282 -3.30 19.84 3.42
C LEU A 282 -3.95 21.22 3.60
N ASP A 283 -3.54 22.00 4.60
CA ASP A 283 -4.04 23.38 4.82
C ASP A 283 -3.56 24.37 3.75
N SER A 284 -2.48 24.03 3.04
CA SER A 284 -1.89 24.86 1.99
C SER A 284 -2.61 24.73 0.64
N PRO A 285 -2.62 25.79 -0.20
CA PRO A 285 -3.17 25.72 -1.55
C PRO A 285 -2.30 24.83 -2.45
N ILE A 286 -2.78 23.62 -2.76
CA ILE A 286 -2.17 22.73 -3.77
C ILE A 286 -2.83 22.99 -5.13
N GLU A 287 -2.24 23.88 -5.93
CA GLU A 287 -2.82 24.35 -7.19
C GLU A 287 -3.26 23.22 -8.15
N PRO A 288 -2.48 22.14 -8.36
CA PRO A 288 -2.94 21.02 -9.19
C PRO A 288 -4.24 20.37 -8.70
N PHE A 289 -4.45 20.27 -7.39
CA PHE A 289 -5.68 19.70 -6.82
C PHE A 289 -6.86 20.64 -6.98
N ARG A 290 -6.66 21.95 -6.77
CA ARG A 290 -7.68 22.97 -7.06
C ARG A 290 -8.09 22.96 -8.51
N GLN A 291 -7.13 22.88 -9.43
CA GLN A 291 -7.41 22.80 -10.86
C GLN A 291 -8.23 21.55 -11.22
N ILE A 292 -7.89 20.38 -10.66
CA ILE A 292 -8.69 19.15 -10.83
C ILE A 292 -10.12 19.37 -10.34
N TRP A 293 -10.29 19.97 -9.17
CA TRP A 293 -11.60 20.24 -8.57
C TRP A 293 -12.44 21.21 -9.41
N ASP A 294 -11.83 22.32 -9.85
CA ASP A 294 -12.47 23.39 -10.61
C ASP A 294 -12.89 22.95 -12.02
N GLN A 295 -12.11 22.05 -12.63
CA GLN A 295 -12.42 21.48 -13.95
C GLN A 295 -13.41 20.30 -13.88
N SER A 296 -13.65 19.75 -12.69
CA SER A 296 -14.56 18.61 -12.53
C SER A 296 -16.01 19.06 -12.53
N THR A 297 -16.84 18.33 -13.28
CA THR A 297 -18.31 18.48 -13.25
C THR A 297 -18.87 18.18 -11.86
N TRP A 298 -20.10 18.61 -11.58
CA TRP A 298 -20.77 18.30 -10.32
C TRP A 298 -20.87 16.80 -10.02
N ALA A 299 -21.08 15.96 -11.04
CA ALA A 299 -21.09 14.51 -10.90
C ALA A 299 -19.70 13.96 -10.54
N GLU A 300 -18.64 14.45 -11.19
CA GLU A 300 -17.26 14.06 -10.87
C GLU A 300 -16.85 14.52 -9.47
N ARG A 301 -17.24 15.73 -9.05
CA ARG A 301 -17.01 16.23 -7.67
C ARG A 301 -17.67 15.34 -6.64
N ALA A 302 -18.92 14.92 -6.88
CA ALA A 302 -19.61 13.98 -6.00
C ALA A 302 -18.89 12.62 -5.93
N VAL A 303 -18.40 12.11 -7.07
CA VAL A 303 -17.61 10.87 -7.11
C VAL A 303 -16.28 11.01 -6.35
N LEU A 304 -15.53 12.10 -6.57
CA LEU A 304 -14.26 12.36 -5.89
C LEU A 304 -14.43 12.48 -4.39
N ALA A 305 -15.39 13.30 -3.93
CA ALA A 305 -15.70 13.46 -2.51
C ALA A 305 -16.21 12.14 -1.89
N GLY A 306 -17.07 11.40 -2.62
CA GLY A 306 -17.55 10.09 -2.19
C GLY A 306 -16.43 9.08 -2.03
N MET A 307 -15.54 8.96 -3.02
CA MET A 307 -14.34 8.11 -2.96
C MET A 307 -13.43 8.50 -1.80
N ALA A 308 -13.25 9.81 -1.57
CA ALA A 308 -12.45 10.30 -0.45
C ALA A 308 -13.06 9.91 0.89
N ALA A 309 -14.37 10.04 1.07
CA ALA A 309 -15.04 9.80 2.33
C ALA A 309 -15.27 8.32 2.68
N ILE A 310 -15.08 7.38 1.74
CA ILE A 310 -15.06 5.95 2.06
C ILE A 310 -13.86 5.69 2.99
N GLN A 311 -14.14 5.38 4.26
CA GLN A 311 -13.15 5.09 5.29
C GLN A 311 -12.42 3.77 5.00
N GLY A 312 -11.16 3.69 5.44
CA GLY A 312 -10.36 2.46 5.36
C GLY A 312 -9.77 2.07 4.00
N ALA A 313 -10.26 2.65 2.90
CA ALA A 313 -9.74 2.32 1.57
C ALA A 313 -8.40 3.01 1.26
N HIS A 314 -7.27 2.38 1.59
CA HIS A 314 -5.94 2.75 1.07
C HIS A 314 -5.62 2.10 -0.29
N GLY A 315 -6.58 1.34 -0.83
CA GLY A 315 -6.47 0.57 -2.07
C GLY A 315 -7.51 0.91 -3.14
N PRO A 316 -7.64 0.06 -4.17
CA PRO A 316 -8.61 0.25 -5.25
C PRO A 316 -10.05 0.19 -4.75
N ILE A 317 -10.83 1.22 -5.06
CA ILE A 317 -12.26 1.34 -4.74
C ILE A 317 -13.08 0.87 -5.93
N THR A 318 -14.02 -0.04 -5.71
CA THR A 318 -14.91 -0.52 -6.76
C THR A 318 -15.97 0.52 -7.11
N ARG A 319 -16.38 0.57 -8.38
CA ARG A 319 -17.51 1.41 -8.83
C ARG A 319 -18.78 1.18 -8.00
N GLN A 320 -18.98 -0.03 -7.50
CA GLN A 320 -20.18 -0.39 -6.75
C GLN A 320 -20.14 0.18 -5.33
N GLU A 321 -18.96 0.24 -4.69
CA GLU A 321 -18.79 0.89 -3.39
C GLU A 321 -19.05 2.39 -3.49
N VAL A 322 -18.47 3.06 -4.48
CA VAL A 322 -18.72 4.49 -4.72
C VAL A 322 -20.21 4.73 -4.95
N THR A 323 -20.83 3.92 -5.82
CA THR A 323 -22.27 4.05 -6.10
C THR A 323 -23.12 3.84 -4.86
N ARG A 324 -22.86 2.78 -4.09
CA ARG A 324 -23.60 2.48 -2.85
C ARG A 324 -23.42 3.58 -1.81
N TYR A 325 -22.20 4.09 -1.65
CA TYR A 325 -21.91 5.17 -0.72
C TYR A 325 -22.74 6.43 -1.05
N LEU A 326 -22.71 6.87 -2.31
CA LEU A 326 -23.46 8.04 -2.75
C LEU A 326 -24.98 7.82 -2.65
N GLN A 327 -25.47 6.62 -3.00
CA GLN A 327 -26.90 6.29 -2.91
C GLN A 327 -27.44 6.26 -1.48
N ARG A 328 -26.61 5.89 -0.49
CA ARG A 328 -26.99 5.97 0.93
C ARG A 328 -27.21 7.41 1.37
N GLN A 329 -26.49 8.37 0.78
CA GLN A 329 -26.64 9.79 1.10
C GLN A 329 -27.76 10.47 0.30
N SER A 330 -28.03 10.01 -0.93
CA SER A 330 -29.13 10.51 -1.75
C SER A 330 -29.67 9.44 -2.70
N SER A 331 -30.96 9.16 -2.61
CA SER A 331 -31.65 8.21 -3.51
C SER A 331 -31.76 8.71 -4.96
N ALA A 332 -31.46 9.99 -5.22
CA ALA A 332 -31.48 10.58 -6.56
C ALA A 332 -30.26 10.20 -7.41
N VAL A 333 -29.23 9.59 -6.80
CA VAL A 333 -27.99 9.18 -7.48
C VAL A 333 -28.26 8.08 -8.50
N ALA A 334 -27.96 8.40 -9.76
CA ALA A 334 -28.08 7.47 -10.88
C ALA A 334 -26.76 6.70 -11.10
N PRO A 335 -26.73 5.35 -11.02
CA PRO A 335 -25.50 4.56 -11.13
C PRO A 335 -24.73 4.75 -12.44
N ASP A 336 -25.43 4.97 -13.56
CA ASP A 336 -24.82 5.19 -14.87
C ASP A 336 -24.04 6.51 -14.94
N VAL A 337 -24.51 7.54 -14.24
CA VAL A 337 -23.81 8.83 -14.10
C VAL A 337 -22.53 8.67 -13.28
N VAL A 338 -22.58 7.90 -12.19
CA VAL A 338 -21.40 7.59 -11.36
C VAL A 338 -20.34 6.85 -12.18
N ILE A 339 -20.75 5.86 -12.98
CA ILE A 339 -19.83 5.10 -13.85
C ILE A 339 -19.19 6.02 -14.90
N GLN A 340 -19.96 6.87 -15.57
CA GLN A 340 -19.43 7.81 -16.56
C GLN A 340 -18.47 8.83 -15.94
N ALA A 341 -18.76 9.30 -14.72
CA ALA A 341 -17.86 10.20 -14.00
C ALA A 341 -16.54 9.51 -13.62
N LEU A 342 -16.58 8.26 -13.17
CA LEU A 342 -15.36 7.46 -12.88
C LEU A 342 -14.51 7.26 -14.14
N GLU A 343 -15.14 6.90 -15.27
CA GLU A 343 -14.48 6.72 -16.56
C GLU A 343 -13.86 8.04 -17.05
N SER A 344 -14.60 9.15 -16.99
CA SER A 344 -14.11 10.50 -17.33
C SER A 344 -12.90 10.91 -16.48
N LEU A 345 -12.95 10.68 -15.17
CA LEU A 345 -11.84 10.97 -14.26
C LEU A 345 -10.61 10.09 -14.55
N ALA A 346 -10.81 8.84 -14.94
CA ALA A 346 -9.73 7.95 -15.34
C ALA A 346 -9.09 8.35 -16.67
N GLU A 347 -9.90 8.77 -17.65
CA GLU A 347 -9.41 9.29 -18.94
C GLU A 347 -8.57 10.57 -18.76
N ARG A 348 -8.90 11.40 -17.77
CA ARG A 348 -8.14 12.60 -17.41
C ARG A 348 -6.92 12.32 -16.52
N GLY A 349 -6.67 11.07 -16.15
CA GLY A 349 -5.54 10.69 -15.28
C GLY A 349 -5.69 11.11 -13.82
N VAL A 350 -6.89 11.52 -13.39
CA VAL A 350 -7.17 11.83 -11.97
C VAL A 350 -7.28 10.54 -11.16
N LEU A 351 -7.91 9.53 -11.76
CA LEU A 351 -8.01 8.18 -11.22
C LEU A 351 -7.20 7.20 -12.06
N ALA A 352 -6.65 6.17 -11.43
CA ALA A 352 -6.03 5.04 -12.11
C ALA A 352 -6.97 3.82 -12.05
N PRO A 353 -7.32 3.21 -13.20
CA PRO A 353 -8.07 1.97 -13.22
C PRO A 353 -7.17 0.80 -12.78
N MET A 354 -7.65 -0.04 -11.87
CA MET A 354 -6.94 -1.20 -11.30
C MET A 354 -7.56 -2.53 -11.78
N GLY A 355 -8.30 -2.49 -12.89
CA GLY A 355 -9.09 -3.59 -13.43
C GLY A 355 -10.35 -3.04 -14.11
N ALA A 356 -11.29 -3.92 -14.49
CA ALA A 356 -12.47 -3.50 -15.23
C ALA A 356 -13.42 -2.59 -14.43
N LEU A 357 -13.39 -2.65 -13.09
CA LEU A 357 -14.42 -2.02 -12.24
C LEU A 357 -13.88 -1.25 -11.02
N SER A 358 -12.57 -1.17 -10.85
CA SER A 358 -11.94 -0.61 -9.65
C SER A 358 -11.01 0.55 -9.99
N TYR A 359 -11.00 1.56 -9.13
CA TYR A 359 -10.33 2.83 -9.33
C TYR A 359 -9.56 3.21 -8.07
N ARG A 360 -8.38 3.79 -8.21
CA ARG A 360 -7.67 4.47 -7.12
C ARG A 360 -7.36 5.90 -7.53
N PHE A 361 -7.05 6.77 -6.57
CA PHE A 361 -6.49 8.07 -6.92
C PHE A 361 -5.13 7.87 -7.60
N HIS A 362 -4.86 8.65 -8.66
CA HIS A 362 -3.53 8.64 -9.25
C HIS A 362 -2.46 9.17 -8.28
N VAL A 363 -2.88 10.10 -7.42
CA VAL A 363 -2.08 10.68 -6.33
C VAL A 363 -2.90 10.57 -5.06
N GLU A 364 -2.45 9.74 -4.12
CA GLU A 364 -3.22 9.43 -2.91
C GLU A 364 -3.38 10.66 -2.01
N LEU A 365 -2.42 11.59 -2.01
CA LEU A 365 -2.51 12.88 -1.33
C LEU A 365 -3.77 13.69 -1.74
N LEU A 366 -4.27 13.54 -2.97
CA LEU A 366 -5.53 14.19 -3.39
C LEU A 366 -6.72 13.69 -2.57
N ARG A 367 -6.73 12.41 -2.19
CA ARG A 367 -7.78 11.85 -1.32
C ARG A 367 -7.81 12.59 0.02
N PHE A 368 -6.65 12.74 0.65
CA PHE A 368 -6.51 13.44 1.93
C PHE A 368 -6.95 14.90 1.81
N TRP A 369 -6.53 15.57 0.74
CA TRP A 369 -6.96 16.95 0.47
C TRP A 369 -8.49 17.07 0.34
N LEU A 370 -9.12 16.16 -0.42
CA LEU A 370 -10.58 16.13 -0.57
C LEU A 370 -11.31 15.89 0.76
N ARG A 371 -10.78 15.03 1.65
CA ARG A 371 -11.38 14.79 2.97
C ARG A 371 -11.45 16.06 3.82
N GLU A 372 -10.39 16.87 3.80
CA GLU A 372 -10.32 18.11 4.58
C GLU A 372 -11.14 19.26 3.96
N HIS A 373 -11.32 19.25 2.62
CA HIS A 373 -11.89 20.41 1.89
C HIS A 373 -13.29 20.19 1.35
N THR A 374 -13.85 18.99 1.47
CA THR A 374 -15.13 18.67 0.84
C THR A 374 -16.06 17.89 1.76
N ASN A 375 -17.37 18.14 1.61
CA ASN A 375 -18.41 17.37 2.27
C ASN A 375 -19.30 16.71 1.19
N PRO A 376 -19.28 15.37 1.05
CA PRO A 376 -20.07 14.68 0.03
C PRO A 376 -21.56 14.99 0.11
N ALA A 377 -22.11 15.12 1.32
CA ALA A 377 -23.54 15.36 1.52
C ALA A 377 -23.98 16.75 1.03
N GLU A 378 -23.09 17.75 1.12
CA GLU A 378 -23.36 19.09 0.60
C GLU A 378 -23.28 19.12 -0.92
N ILE A 379 -22.22 18.54 -1.49
CA ILE A 379 -22.03 18.46 -2.94
C ILE A 379 -23.20 17.74 -3.61
N LEU A 380 -23.68 16.63 -3.01
CA LEU A 380 -24.80 15.85 -3.53
C LEU A 380 -26.11 16.67 -3.68
N ARG A 381 -26.29 17.74 -2.90
CA ARG A 381 -27.46 18.63 -3.02
C ARG A 381 -27.36 19.55 -4.24
N GLU A 382 -26.16 19.82 -4.72
CA GLU A 382 -25.89 20.71 -5.84
C GLU A 382 -25.91 19.97 -7.19
N VAL A 383 -25.85 18.64 -7.18
CA VAL A 383 -25.88 17.83 -8.40
C VAL A 383 -27.31 17.70 -8.95
N ASP A 384 -27.54 18.23 -10.16
CA ASP A 384 -28.71 17.89 -10.97
C ASP A 384 -28.48 16.55 -11.70
N TRP A 385 -28.91 15.45 -11.06
CA TRP A 385 -28.76 14.09 -11.57
C TRP A 385 -29.48 13.84 -12.91
N GLY A 386 -30.59 14.55 -13.16
CA GLY A 386 -31.32 14.44 -14.42
C GLY A 386 -30.55 15.06 -15.59
N ARG A 387 -29.93 16.22 -15.36
CA ARG A 387 -29.09 16.91 -16.35
C ARG A 387 -27.72 16.25 -16.50
N ALA A 388 -27.12 15.74 -15.43
CA ALA A 388 -25.83 15.04 -15.46
C ALA A 388 -25.84 13.83 -16.41
N ALA A 389 -26.93 13.05 -16.42
CA ALA A 389 -27.13 11.92 -17.33
C ALA A 389 -27.20 12.29 -18.84
N THR A 390 -27.33 13.58 -19.14
CA THR A 390 -27.34 14.11 -20.52
C THR A 390 -26.03 14.81 -20.93
N GLN A 391 -25.25 15.32 -19.98
CA GLN A 391 -24.00 16.06 -20.25
C GLN A 391 -22.78 15.17 -20.48
N LEU A 392 -22.72 13.99 -19.86
CA LEU A 392 -21.61 13.02 -20.00
C LEU A 392 -21.71 12.12 -21.25
N LYS A 393 -22.70 12.34 -22.14
CA LYS A 393 -23.04 11.46 -23.27
C LYS A 393 -22.25 11.53 -24.60
N PRO A 394 -21.20 12.36 -24.85
CA PRO A 394 -20.58 12.37 -26.18
C PRO A 394 -19.26 11.57 -26.34
N ALA A 395 -18.85 10.66 -25.44
CA ALA A 395 -17.64 9.83 -25.65
C ALA A 395 -17.93 8.39 -26.13
N LEU A 396 -18.95 7.74 -25.57
CA LEU A 396 -19.25 6.31 -25.79
C LEU A 396 -19.77 5.93 -27.19
N ARG A 397 -20.02 6.90 -28.09
CA ARG A 397 -20.52 6.62 -29.45
C ARG A 397 -19.41 6.50 -30.50
N ALA A 398 -18.22 7.04 -30.26
CA ALA A 398 -17.13 7.02 -31.24
C ALA A 398 -16.45 5.64 -31.36
N GLU A 399 -16.40 4.87 -30.28
CA GLU A 399 -15.67 3.59 -30.24
C GLU A 399 -16.46 2.42 -30.88
N LYS A 400 -17.80 2.52 -30.95
CA LYS A 400 -18.62 1.54 -31.69
C LYS A 400 -18.65 1.77 -33.20
N ALA A 401 -18.15 2.90 -33.68
CA ALA A 401 -18.22 3.27 -35.10
C ALA A 401 -16.94 2.97 -35.90
N SER A 402 -15.85 2.53 -35.26
CA SER A 402 -14.52 2.42 -35.90
C SER A 402 -13.94 1.00 -35.99
N LEU A 403 -14.69 -0.05 -35.66
CA LEU A 403 -14.27 -1.42 -35.98
C LEU A 403 -14.54 -1.72 -37.47
N PRO A 404 -13.53 -2.13 -38.27
CA PRO A 404 -13.77 -2.62 -39.61
C PRO A 404 -14.58 -3.92 -39.55
N VAL A 405 -15.71 -3.94 -40.24
CA VAL A 405 -16.49 -5.15 -40.48
C VAL A 405 -15.65 -6.11 -41.31
N VAL A 406 -15.01 -7.08 -40.66
CA VAL A 406 -14.48 -8.27 -41.35
C VAL A 406 -15.69 -9.09 -41.80
N ALA A 407 -15.93 -9.12 -43.10
CA ALA A 407 -17.00 -9.88 -43.71
C ALA A 407 -16.75 -11.39 -43.58
N SER A 408 -17.50 -12.07 -42.72
CA SER A 408 -17.64 -13.53 -42.75
C SER A 408 -18.52 -13.95 -43.93
N PRO A 409 -18.23 -15.05 -44.66
CA PRO A 409 -19.07 -15.48 -45.78
C PRO A 409 -20.41 -16.03 -45.29
N LYS A 410 -21.47 -15.62 -46.01
CA LYS A 410 -22.87 -15.97 -45.80
C LYS A 410 -23.09 -17.50 -45.79
N ALA A 411 -23.63 -18.02 -44.69
CA ALA A 411 -24.34 -19.29 -44.67
C ALA A 411 -25.86 -19.05 -44.46
N LYS A 412 -26.65 -19.70 -45.32
CA LYS A 412 -28.07 -19.45 -45.60
C LYS A 412 -28.97 -19.77 -44.40
N LYS A 413 -29.99 -18.92 -44.20
CA LYS A 413 -31.17 -19.23 -43.37
C LYS A 413 -31.95 -20.39 -44.00
N ALA A 414 -32.13 -21.46 -43.24
CA ALA A 414 -33.22 -22.42 -43.41
C ALA A 414 -33.92 -22.58 -42.05
N GLY A 415 -35.24 -22.43 -42.04
CA GLY A 415 -36.06 -22.38 -40.84
C GLY A 415 -36.48 -23.74 -40.28
N ARG A 416 -37.24 -23.66 -39.17
CA ARG A 416 -37.94 -24.75 -38.41
C ARG A 416 -36.96 -25.68 -37.65
N ARG A 417 -37.12 -25.99 -36.36
CA ARG A 417 -38.27 -26.04 -35.44
C ARG A 417 -37.78 -25.90 -33.98
N ARG A 418 -38.64 -25.34 -33.12
CA ARG A 418 -38.61 -25.44 -31.65
C ARG A 418 -38.66 -26.91 -31.24
N LEU A 419 -37.76 -27.37 -30.34
CA LEU A 419 -37.92 -28.49 -29.39
C LEU A 419 -36.54 -28.96 -28.87
N PHE A 420 -35.77 -28.15 -28.13
CA PHE A 420 -34.53 -28.68 -27.49
C PHE A 420 -34.17 -28.11 -26.11
N TRP A 421 -34.96 -27.18 -25.56
CA TRP A 421 -34.70 -26.65 -24.21
C TRP A 421 -35.28 -27.47 -23.04
N PRO A 422 -36.47 -28.09 -23.10
CA PRO A 422 -36.96 -28.87 -21.96
C PRO A 422 -36.22 -30.20 -21.78
N LEU A 423 -35.64 -30.77 -22.86
CA LEU A 423 -34.84 -32.00 -22.77
C LEU A 423 -33.48 -31.76 -22.09
N LEU A 424 -32.88 -30.58 -22.27
CA LEU A 424 -31.60 -30.22 -21.67
C LEU A 424 -31.72 -30.02 -20.15
N ILE A 425 -32.84 -29.47 -19.68
CA ILE A 425 -33.12 -29.27 -18.26
C ILE A 425 -33.38 -30.60 -17.56
N VAL A 426 -34.10 -31.53 -18.21
CA VAL A 426 -34.30 -32.89 -17.68
C VAL A 426 -32.97 -33.66 -17.65
N LEU A 427 -32.12 -33.51 -18.66
CA LEU A 427 -30.79 -34.14 -18.69
C LEU A 427 -29.88 -33.61 -17.56
N LEU A 428 -29.92 -32.31 -17.30
CA LEU A 428 -29.16 -31.67 -16.19
C LEU A 428 -29.69 -32.09 -14.81
N LEU A 429 -31.00 -32.24 -14.64
CA LEU A 429 -31.61 -32.74 -13.40
C LEU A 429 -31.30 -34.23 -13.16
N VAL A 430 -31.30 -35.05 -14.22
CA VAL A 430 -30.90 -36.47 -14.13
C VAL A 430 -29.40 -36.61 -13.82
N MET A 431 -28.54 -35.75 -14.37
CA MET A 431 -27.11 -35.75 -14.01
C MET A 431 -26.86 -35.30 -12.55
N CYS A 432 -27.68 -34.39 -12.01
CA CYS A 432 -27.59 -33.97 -10.61
C CYS A 432 -28.10 -35.04 -9.62
N LEU A 433 -29.07 -35.86 -10.05
CA LEU A 433 -29.54 -37.03 -9.30
C LEU A 433 -28.58 -38.23 -9.39
N LEU A 434 -27.80 -38.34 -10.47
CA LEU A 434 -26.78 -39.38 -10.62
C LEU A 434 -25.46 -39.06 -9.89
N SER A 435 -25.14 -37.78 -9.66
CA SER A 435 -23.96 -37.39 -8.87
C SER A 435 -24.17 -37.50 -7.35
N THR A 436 -25.42 -37.42 -6.87
CA THR A 436 -25.78 -37.66 -5.47
C THR A 436 -25.97 -39.16 -5.13
N GLY A 437 -26.13 -40.02 -6.15
CA GLY A 437 -26.24 -41.48 -6.00
C GLY A 437 -24.92 -42.23 -5.86
N ALA A 438 -23.76 -41.59 -6.07
CA ALA A 438 -22.43 -42.23 -6.00
C ALA A 438 -21.78 -42.20 -4.61
N VAL A 439 -22.39 -41.58 -3.60
CA VAL A 439 -21.88 -41.52 -2.21
C VAL A 439 -22.48 -42.63 -1.32
N PHE A 440 -23.43 -43.42 -1.81
CA PHE A 440 -24.13 -44.45 -1.01
C PHE A 440 -23.95 -45.90 -1.51
N ALA A 441 -22.85 -46.20 -2.22
CA ALA A 441 -22.58 -47.53 -2.76
C ALA A 441 -21.12 -47.99 -2.56
N VAL A 442 -20.55 -47.86 -1.36
CA VAL A 442 -19.31 -48.60 -0.97
C VAL A 442 -19.39 -49.09 0.48
N ARG A 443 -20.53 -49.67 0.88
CA ARG A 443 -20.53 -50.54 2.06
C ARG A 443 -21.39 -51.78 1.84
N PHE A 444 -20.69 -52.91 1.90
CA PHE A 444 -21.11 -54.30 2.07
C PHE A 444 -21.37 -55.16 0.83
N LEU A 445 -20.49 -56.16 0.66
CA LEU A 445 -20.72 -57.62 0.82
C LEU A 445 -19.34 -58.31 0.74
N ASP A 446 -18.90 -59.26 1.59
CA ASP A 446 -19.51 -60.51 2.07
C ASP A 446 -18.97 -60.92 3.48
N LEU A 447 -19.77 -61.19 4.54
CA LEU A 447 -20.58 -62.39 4.97
C LEU A 447 -19.83 -63.32 5.99
N PRO A 448 -20.48 -64.22 6.79
CA PRO A 448 -21.74 -64.16 7.56
C PRO A 448 -21.71 -64.90 8.95
N ILE A 449 -22.93 -65.10 9.52
CA ILE A 449 -23.42 -66.07 10.57
C ILE A 449 -23.68 -65.42 11.96
N ALA A 450 -24.83 -65.54 12.65
CA ALA A 450 -26.20 -65.99 12.37
C ALA A 450 -27.11 -65.74 13.62
N PHE A 451 -28.37 -65.29 13.38
CA PHE A 451 -29.65 -65.66 14.06
C PHE A 451 -29.82 -65.51 15.61
N LEU A 452 -30.94 -65.07 16.23
CA LEU A 452 -32.38 -64.94 15.90
C LEU A 452 -33.12 -63.96 16.86
N THR A 453 -34.08 -63.22 16.28
CA THR A 453 -35.44 -62.82 16.75
C THR A 453 -35.72 -61.98 18.02
N THR A 454 -36.42 -60.86 17.76
CA THR A 454 -37.33 -60.00 18.57
C THR A 454 -38.65 -60.75 18.94
N PRO A 455 -39.71 -60.17 19.59
CA PRO A 455 -40.01 -58.77 19.98
C PRO A 455 -40.69 -58.50 21.37
N THR A 456 -40.57 -57.24 21.83
CA THR A 456 -41.55 -56.25 22.42
C THR A 456 -42.73 -56.67 23.39
N PRO A 457 -43.46 -55.73 24.06
CA PRO A 457 -43.28 -55.31 25.48
C PRO A 457 -44.55 -55.45 26.38
N THR A 458 -44.51 -54.78 27.56
CA THR A 458 -45.59 -54.31 28.47
C THR A 458 -45.98 -55.20 29.70
N PRO A 459 -46.61 -54.65 30.77
CA PRO A 459 -46.06 -54.71 32.14
C PRO A 459 -47.02 -55.39 33.15
N THR A 460 -46.53 -55.82 34.31
CA THR A 460 -47.43 -55.99 35.49
C THR A 460 -46.66 -55.99 36.81
N ALA A 461 -47.19 -55.21 37.75
CA ALA A 461 -46.86 -55.24 39.17
C ALA A 461 -47.23 -56.58 39.82
N THR A 462 -46.68 -56.88 41.01
CA THR A 462 -47.38 -57.36 42.24
C THR A 462 -46.40 -58.01 43.24
N THR A 463 -46.09 -57.24 44.30
CA THR A 463 -46.37 -57.55 45.72
C THR A 463 -45.67 -58.71 46.47
N ALA A 464 -44.93 -58.27 47.50
CA ALA A 464 -44.90 -58.71 48.92
C ALA A 464 -44.22 -59.99 49.42
N GLY A 465 -43.63 -59.83 50.61
CA GLY A 465 -43.28 -60.86 51.59
C GLY A 465 -42.13 -60.40 52.51
N HIS A 466 -42.35 -59.46 53.44
CA HIS A 466 -42.76 -59.63 54.86
C HIS A 466 -41.75 -60.28 55.83
N ALA A 467 -41.70 -59.63 57.01
CA ALA A 467 -41.33 -60.08 58.35
C ALA A 467 -39.90 -59.73 58.83
N ALA A 468 -39.62 -59.30 60.08
CA ALA A 468 -40.30 -58.60 61.19
C ALA A 468 -39.36 -58.77 62.43
N VAL A 469 -38.84 -57.70 63.09
CA VAL A 469 -39.25 -57.19 64.46
C VAL A 469 -38.39 -57.79 65.62
N PRO A 470 -38.20 -57.21 66.86
CA PRO A 470 -37.75 -55.89 67.37
C PRO A 470 -36.73 -56.06 68.57
N PRO A 471 -36.76 -55.32 69.72
CA PRO A 471 -36.27 -53.97 70.05
C PRO A 471 -35.19 -53.94 71.18
N GLU A 472 -34.52 -52.81 71.44
CA GLU A 472 -34.29 -52.26 72.80
C GLU A 472 -33.49 -50.93 72.75
N GLN A 473 -33.91 -49.99 73.59
CA GLN A 473 -33.49 -48.58 73.67
C GLN A 473 -32.76 -48.37 75.01
N PRO A 474 -31.78 -47.46 75.13
CA PRO A 474 -32.11 -46.20 75.81
C PRO A 474 -31.27 -44.95 75.43
N ALA A 475 -31.83 -43.82 75.87
CA ALA A 475 -31.23 -42.52 76.17
C ALA A 475 -31.12 -41.48 75.06
N ALA A 476 -31.74 -40.34 75.36
CA ALA A 476 -32.01 -39.22 74.49
C ALA A 476 -30.82 -38.26 74.36
N THR A 477 -30.52 -37.92 73.11
CA THR A 477 -29.88 -36.66 72.71
C THR A 477 -30.64 -36.14 71.49
N THR A 478 -30.85 -34.83 71.47
CA THR A 478 -31.58 -34.01 70.48
C THR A 478 -31.44 -34.46 69.01
N PRO A 479 -32.47 -34.31 68.16
CA PRO A 479 -32.38 -34.69 66.76
C PRO A 479 -31.35 -33.82 66.03
N PRO A 480 -30.40 -34.41 65.27
CA PRO A 480 -29.66 -33.66 64.26
C PRO A 480 -30.64 -33.32 63.13
N GLU A 481 -30.57 -32.07 62.69
CA GLU A 481 -31.17 -31.63 61.42
C GLU A 481 -30.74 -32.60 60.31
N PRO A 482 -31.61 -32.93 59.32
CA PRO A 482 -31.29 -33.89 58.28
C PRO A 482 -29.94 -33.54 57.67
N THR A 483 -28.97 -34.43 57.89
CA THR A 483 -27.70 -34.45 57.20
C THR A 483 -28.04 -34.51 55.73
N ALA A 484 -27.95 -33.36 55.05
CA ALA A 484 -27.81 -33.36 53.61
C ALA A 484 -26.67 -34.35 53.34
N THR A 485 -26.96 -35.38 52.53
CA THR A 485 -25.96 -36.07 51.72
C THR A 485 -24.89 -35.04 51.38
N PRO A 486 -23.57 -35.30 51.55
CA PRO A 486 -22.60 -34.37 51.03
C PRO A 486 -22.93 -34.20 49.55
N THR A 487 -23.62 -33.09 49.24
CA THR A 487 -23.64 -32.53 47.90
C THR A 487 -22.17 -32.55 47.56
N PRO A 488 -21.73 -33.26 46.50
CA PRO A 488 -20.35 -33.22 46.10
C PRO A 488 -19.98 -31.76 46.16
N THR A 489 -19.13 -31.36 47.11
CA THR A 489 -18.70 -29.98 47.17
C THR A 489 -18.12 -29.80 45.78
N PRO A 490 -18.76 -28.98 44.91
CA PRO A 490 -18.19 -28.77 43.60
C PRO A 490 -16.75 -28.39 43.89
N PRO A 491 -15.77 -29.00 43.20
CA PRO A 491 -14.36 -28.70 43.45
C PRO A 491 -14.28 -27.20 43.61
N LEU A 492 -13.69 -26.71 44.70
CA LEU A 492 -13.65 -25.29 45.00
C LEU A 492 -13.09 -24.63 43.74
N VAL A 493 -13.97 -24.12 42.87
CA VAL A 493 -13.57 -23.41 41.68
C VAL A 493 -13.12 -22.11 42.26
N VAL A 494 -11.83 -22.06 42.56
CA VAL A 494 -11.14 -20.78 42.67
C VAL A 494 -11.31 -20.18 41.28
N ALA A 495 -12.40 -19.45 41.09
CA ALA A 495 -12.64 -18.61 39.94
C ALA A 495 -11.62 -17.48 40.04
N ARG A 496 -10.39 -17.80 39.65
CA ARG A 496 -9.41 -16.81 39.25
C ARG A 496 -9.72 -16.54 37.79
N THR A 497 -10.65 -15.62 37.52
CA THR A 497 -10.66 -14.92 36.23
C THR A 497 -9.39 -14.08 36.20
N LEU A 498 -8.31 -14.69 35.75
CA LEU A 498 -7.03 -14.01 35.54
C LEU A 498 -7.05 -13.38 34.15
N PRO A 499 -6.37 -12.24 33.97
CA PRO A 499 -6.18 -11.67 32.64
C PRO A 499 -5.52 -12.72 31.73
N SER A 500 -6.07 -12.87 30.53
CA SER A 500 -5.72 -13.91 29.56
C SER A 500 -4.93 -13.36 28.37
N LEU A 501 -4.88 -12.04 28.21
CA LEU A 501 -4.16 -11.36 27.13
C LEU A 501 -3.24 -10.31 27.71
N THR A 502 -2.02 -10.22 27.18
CA THR A 502 -1.18 -9.03 27.30
C THR A 502 -1.10 -8.32 25.95
N TYR A 503 -0.94 -7.01 25.96
CA TYR A 503 -0.83 -6.18 24.75
C TYR A 503 -0.12 -4.88 25.12
N MET A 504 0.38 -4.16 24.12
CA MET A 504 0.90 -2.81 24.33
C MET A 504 -0.18 -1.78 23.98
N ALA A 505 -0.23 -0.69 24.72
CA ALA A 505 -1.14 0.40 24.43
C ALA A 505 -0.56 1.78 24.79
N ARG A 506 -1.02 2.82 24.08
CA ARG A 506 -0.70 4.22 24.40
C ARG A 506 -1.86 5.14 24.06
N ASP A 507 -2.07 6.16 24.89
CA ASP A 507 -2.88 7.30 24.47
C ASP A 507 -2.03 8.22 23.56
N VAL A 508 -2.67 9.11 22.79
CA VAL A 508 -1.98 10.06 21.90
C VAL A 508 -0.94 10.89 22.68
N ASP A 509 0.28 11.00 22.14
CA ASP A 509 1.46 11.67 22.72
C ASP A 509 1.99 11.07 24.05
N GLN A 510 1.59 9.84 24.40
CA GLN A 510 2.14 9.09 25.54
C GLN A 510 3.08 7.96 25.11
N SER A 511 3.85 7.44 26.07
CA SER A 511 4.71 6.27 25.86
C SER A 511 3.90 4.98 25.78
N TRP A 512 4.43 3.98 25.07
CA TRP A 512 3.87 2.64 25.02
C TRP A 512 3.96 1.96 26.38
N ARG A 513 2.84 1.36 26.79
CA ARG A 513 2.74 0.65 28.07
C ARG A 513 2.22 -0.76 27.85
N ILE A 514 2.65 -1.67 28.70
CA ILE A 514 2.14 -3.04 28.71
C ILE A 514 0.84 -3.05 29.50
N TYR A 515 -0.20 -3.64 28.92
CA TYR A 515 -1.48 -3.90 29.56
C TYR A 515 -1.74 -5.39 29.63
N VAL A 516 -2.60 -5.75 30.59
CA VAL A 516 -3.18 -7.09 30.72
C VAL A 516 -4.70 -6.98 30.84
N MET A 517 -5.44 -7.87 30.19
CA MET A 517 -6.90 -7.92 30.24
C MET A 517 -7.42 -9.36 30.21
N ASN A 518 -8.68 -9.57 30.58
CA ASN A 518 -9.36 -10.86 30.44
C ASN A 518 -9.56 -11.23 28.95
N ALA A 519 -9.75 -12.51 28.67
CA ALA A 519 -10.01 -13.02 27.31
C ALA A 519 -11.19 -12.36 26.59
N ASP A 520 -12.15 -11.83 27.34
CA ASP A 520 -13.35 -11.16 26.83
C ASP A 520 -13.17 -9.64 26.65
N GLY A 521 -11.95 -9.12 26.82
CA GLY A 521 -11.64 -7.69 26.73
C GLY A 521 -11.89 -6.89 28.02
N THR A 522 -12.41 -7.52 29.08
CA THR A 522 -12.70 -6.82 30.35
C THR A 522 -11.47 -6.75 31.26
N GLY A 523 -11.49 -5.86 32.26
CA GLY A 523 -10.48 -5.82 33.32
C GLY A 523 -9.09 -5.34 32.89
N ALA A 524 -9.00 -4.57 31.79
CA ALA A 524 -7.76 -3.99 31.31
C ALA A 524 -7.02 -3.18 32.38
N THR A 525 -5.79 -3.55 32.68
CA THR A 525 -4.94 -2.92 33.69
C THR A 525 -3.54 -2.68 33.12
N ALA A 526 -3.01 -1.48 33.32
CA ALA A 526 -1.63 -1.16 32.95
C ALA A 526 -0.65 -1.85 33.89
N LEU A 527 0.35 -2.52 33.32
CA LEU A 527 1.39 -3.24 34.03
C LEU A 527 2.65 -2.38 34.18
N SER A 528 3.07 -1.68 33.12
CA SER A 528 4.28 -0.86 33.15
C SER A 528 4.05 0.59 33.61
N PRO A 529 5.09 1.26 34.15
CA PRO A 529 5.02 2.67 34.54
C PRO A 529 4.83 3.61 33.33
N GLU A 530 4.48 4.86 33.62
CA GLU A 530 4.41 5.93 32.60
C GLU A 530 5.79 6.53 32.33
N GLY A 531 6.00 7.00 31.10
CA GLY A 531 7.21 7.75 30.70
C GLY A 531 8.29 6.90 30.03
N GLU A 532 8.15 5.58 30.01
CA GLU A 532 9.03 4.64 29.30
C GLU A 532 8.26 3.94 28.17
N ASP A 533 8.92 3.66 27.05
CA ASP A 533 8.34 2.87 25.95
C ASP A 533 8.57 1.38 26.21
N ASP A 534 7.53 0.71 26.70
CA ASP A 534 7.48 -0.74 26.86
C ASP A 534 6.59 -1.37 25.78
N THR A 535 7.14 -2.29 24.98
CA THR A 535 6.51 -2.83 23.76
C THR A 535 6.68 -4.35 23.63
N ALA A 536 5.95 -4.97 22.69
CA ALA A 536 6.06 -6.38 22.32
C ALA A 536 6.02 -7.38 23.51
N PRO A 537 4.97 -7.34 24.36
CA PRO A 537 4.87 -8.24 25.50
C PRO A 537 4.54 -9.67 25.08
N VAL A 538 5.13 -10.66 25.77
CA VAL A 538 4.85 -12.09 25.59
C VAL A 538 4.87 -12.82 26.93
N TRP A 539 3.93 -13.76 27.12
CA TRP A 539 3.84 -14.59 28.32
C TRP A 539 4.86 -15.73 28.29
N SER A 540 5.40 -16.07 29.46
CA SER A 540 6.09 -17.34 29.66
C SER A 540 5.12 -18.52 29.58
N PRO A 541 5.58 -19.74 29.24
CA PRO A 541 4.73 -20.93 29.08
C PRO A 541 3.97 -21.33 30.34
N ASP A 542 4.51 -21.03 31.52
CA ASP A 542 3.87 -21.27 32.82
C ASP A 542 2.94 -20.12 33.26
N GLY A 543 2.86 -19.05 32.46
CA GLY A 543 2.09 -17.85 32.74
C GLY A 543 2.54 -17.09 34.00
N GLN A 544 3.76 -17.30 34.48
CA GLN A 544 4.31 -16.63 35.67
C GLN A 544 5.11 -15.38 35.36
N TRP A 545 5.59 -15.22 34.12
CA TRP A 545 6.42 -14.11 33.69
C TRP A 545 5.89 -13.49 32.39
N ILE A 546 6.20 -12.22 32.20
CA ILE A 546 5.98 -11.50 30.95
C ILE A 546 7.33 -10.94 30.52
N ALA A 547 7.77 -11.28 29.30
CA ALA A 547 8.89 -10.64 28.65
C ALA A 547 8.38 -9.50 27.76
N PHE A 548 9.13 -8.40 27.67
CA PHE A 548 8.77 -7.24 26.86
C PHE A 548 10.04 -6.45 26.52
N VAL A 549 9.95 -5.54 25.54
CA VAL A 549 11.05 -4.66 25.14
C VAL A 549 10.88 -3.32 25.84
N SER A 550 11.94 -2.77 26.43
CA SER A 550 11.92 -1.44 27.08
C SER A 550 13.08 -0.58 26.63
N THR A 551 12.88 0.74 26.62
CA THR A 551 13.92 1.75 26.37
C THR A 551 14.51 2.36 27.65
N ARG A 552 14.12 1.89 28.84
CA ARG A 552 14.41 2.55 30.12
C ARG A 552 15.90 2.73 30.46
N ASP A 553 16.77 1.91 29.88
CA ASP A 553 18.22 1.99 30.08
C ASP A 553 18.96 2.67 28.90
N GLY A 554 18.22 3.29 27.97
CA GLY A 554 18.76 4.15 26.90
C GLY A 554 18.83 3.50 25.50
N ASN A 555 18.67 2.18 25.41
CA ASN A 555 18.49 1.42 24.17
C ASN A 555 17.37 0.38 24.34
N ARG A 556 16.91 -0.23 23.23
CA ARG A 556 15.88 -1.28 23.33
C ARG A 556 16.49 -2.56 23.87
N GLU A 557 16.03 -2.98 25.03
CA GLU A 557 16.47 -4.22 25.67
C GLU A 557 15.27 -5.07 26.08
N VAL A 558 15.48 -6.38 26.23
CA VAL A 558 14.42 -7.28 26.69
C VAL A 558 14.45 -7.34 28.22
N TYR A 559 13.29 -7.05 28.81
CA TYR A 559 13.02 -7.14 30.22
C TYR A 559 12.03 -8.26 30.49
N VAL A 560 12.07 -8.79 31.71
CA VAL A 560 11.10 -9.74 32.21
C VAL A 560 10.57 -9.28 33.56
N VAL A 561 9.30 -9.56 33.82
CA VAL A 561 8.65 -9.23 35.09
C VAL A 561 7.68 -10.31 35.51
N ALA A 562 7.55 -10.55 36.81
CA ALA A 562 6.63 -11.54 37.36
C ALA A 562 5.19 -11.09 37.11
N ALA A 563 4.32 -11.97 36.61
CA ALA A 563 2.96 -11.62 36.22
C ALA A 563 2.04 -11.19 37.39
N ASP A 564 2.36 -11.60 38.61
CA ASP A 564 1.64 -11.21 39.82
C ASP A 564 2.05 -9.83 40.37
N CYS A 565 3.05 -9.20 39.76
CA CYS A 565 3.54 -7.85 40.12
C CYS A 565 2.45 -6.79 40.07
N VAL A 566 1.37 -7.01 39.32
CA VAL A 566 0.22 -6.08 39.23
C VAL A 566 -0.47 -5.90 40.58
N ASN A 567 -0.26 -6.82 41.52
CA ASN A 567 -0.80 -6.76 42.88
C ASN A 567 0.17 -6.08 43.87
N LEU A 568 1.38 -5.69 43.44
CA LEU A 568 2.37 -5.06 44.31
C LEU A 568 2.07 -3.56 44.49
N PRO A 569 2.27 -2.99 45.70
CA PRO A 569 2.00 -1.58 45.96
C PRO A 569 2.82 -0.61 45.10
N GLU A 570 4.03 -1.01 44.71
CA GLU A 570 4.97 -0.22 43.89
C GLU A 570 4.83 -0.48 42.37
N GLY A 571 3.90 -1.35 41.98
CA GLY A 571 3.70 -1.77 40.59
C GLY A 571 4.84 -2.64 40.05
N CYS A 572 4.79 -2.93 38.76
CA CYS A 572 5.73 -3.85 38.11
C CYS A 572 7.04 -3.21 37.64
N GLY A 573 7.08 -1.88 37.54
CA GLY A 573 8.26 -1.15 37.04
C GLY A 573 9.55 -1.49 37.79
N PRO A 574 9.60 -1.35 39.13
CA PRO A 574 10.79 -1.61 39.93
C PRO A 574 11.26 -3.08 39.97
N THR A 575 10.39 -4.03 39.63
CA THR A 575 10.68 -5.47 39.70
C THR A 575 11.07 -6.08 38.35
N ALA A 576 11.03 -5.30 37.27
CA ALA A 576 11.42 -5.75 35.95
C ALA A 576 12.96 -5.91 35.83
N ILE A 577 13.38 -7.02 35.25
CA ILE A 577 14.79 -7.43 35.16
C ILE A 577 15.23 -7.34 33.70
N ASN A 578 16.30 -6.57 33.43
CA ASN A 578 16.98 -6.57 32.13
C ASN A 578 17.75 -7.89 31.94
N VAL A 579 17.36 -8.67 30.92
CA VAL A 579 17.93 -10.00 30.67
C VAL A 579 18.91 -10.04 29.50
N THR A 580 18.88 -9.05 28.61
CA THR A 580 19.75 -9.00 27.43
C THR A 580 21.08 -8.28 27.66
N ARG A 581 21.07 -7.24 28.52
CA ARG A 581 22.22 -6.46 28.98
C ARG A 581 23.28 -6.15 27.92
N HIS A 582 22.89 -5.54 26.81
CA HIS A 582 23.79 -5.19 25.72
C HIS A 582 23.47 -3.81 25.14
N PRO A 583 24.47 -3.03 24.69
CA PRO A 583 24.26 -1.70 24.08
C PRO A 583 23.60 -1.71 22.68
N ALA A 584 23.14 -2.86 22.21
CA ALA A 584 22.51 -3.00 20.89
C ALA A 584 21.01 -3.16 21.07
N ASP A 585 20.23 -2.75 20.08
CA ASP A 585 18.78 -2.94 20.15
C ASP A 585 18.39 -4.41 20.04
N ASP A 586 17.60 -4.87 21.00
CA ASP A 586 16.98 -6.18 21.06
C ASP A 586 15.45 -6.04 20.99
N TRP A 587 14.80 -6.89 20.19
CA TRP A 587 13.35 -6.85 19.94
C TRP A 587 12.75 -8.25 19.87
N THR A 588 11.42 -8.31 19.93
CA THR A 588 10.53 -9.44 19.61
C THR A 588 10.93 -10.70 20.37
N PRO A 589 10.86 -10.67 21.70
CA PRO A 589 11.15 -11.84 22.52
C PRO A 589 10.12 -12.95 22.27
N SER A 590 10.54 -14.20 22.40
CA SER A 590 9.67 -15.39 22.35
C SER A 590 10.22 -16.50 23.24
N TRP A 591 9.40 -16.97 24.17
CA TRP A 591 9.77 -18.02 25.10
C TRP A 591 9.78 -19.39 24.43
N SER A 592 10.77 -20.22 24.78
CA SER A 592 10.71 -21.65 24.48
C SER A 592 9.57 -22.31 25.27
N PRO A 593 8.91 -23.36 24.75
CA PRO A 593 7.77 -23.98 25.43
C PRO A 593 8.09 -24.58 26.81
N ASP A 594 9.36 -24.89 27.07
CA ASP A 594 9.84 -25.37 28.37
C ASP A 594 10.25 -24.24 29.35
N GLY A 595 10.16 -22.97 28.93
CA GLY A 595 10.48 -21.78 29.71
C GLY A 595 11.98 -21.57 29.97
N LYS A 596 12.85 -22.42 29.41
CA LYS A 596 14.30 -22.39 29.70
C LYS A 596 15.10 -21.49 28.79
N ARG A 597 14.51 -21.01 27.69
CA ARG A 597 15.19 -20.17 26.70
C ARG A 597 14.28 -19.06 26.20
N LEU A 598 14.90 -17.98 25.76
CA LEU A 598 14.23 -16.86 25.11
C LEU A 598 14.90 -16.62 23.76
N ALA A 599 14.13 -16.69 22.68
CA ALA A 599 14.58 -16.23 21.37
C ALA A 599 14.25 -14.74 21.21
N PHE A 600 15.11 -13.98 20.56
CA PHE A 600 14.90 -12.56 20.31
C PHE A 600 15.65 -12.12 19.05
N SER A 601 15.22 -11.01 18.44
CA SER A 601 15.91 -10.36 17.34
C SER A 601 16.88 -9.32 17.89
N SER A 602 18.06 -9.19 17.31
CA SER A 602 19.06 -8.24 17.78
C SER A 602 19.91 -7.67 16.64
N ILE A 603 20.34 -6.41 16.77
CA ILE A 603 21.29 -5.78 15.84
C ILE A 603 22.77 -5.95 16.24
N ARG A 604 23.07 -6.78 17.25
CA ARG A 604 24.44 -7.04 17.75
C ARG A 604 25.44 -7.43 16.66
N ALA A 605 24.96 -8.05 15.57
CA ALA A 605 25.77 -8.51 14.44
C ALA A 605 25.92 -7.46 13.30
N GLY A 606 25.34 -6.26 13.42
CA GLY A 606 25.37 -5.19 12.42
C GLY A 606 24.13 -5.12 11.52
N ASN A 607 23.28 -6.15 11.57
CA ASN A 607 21.94 -6.26 11.00
C ASN A 607 21.04 -7.03 11.99
N TRP A 608 19.72 -7.07 11.74
CA TRP A 608 18.81 -7.87 12.55
C TRP A 608 19.12 -9.36 12.38
N GLU A 609 19.42 -10.04 13.49
CA GLU A 609 19.67 -11.48 13.53
C GLU A 609 18.97 -12.10 14.74
N ILE A 610 18.75 -13.41 14.71
CA ILE A 610 18.07 -14.17 15.76
C ILE A 610 19.07 -14.70 16.75
N PHE A 611 18.82 -14.42 18.03
CA PHE A 611 19.61 -14.90 19.15
C PHE A 611 18.74 -15.73 20.10
N ILE A 612 19.38 -16.66 20.80
CA ILE A 612 18.81 -17.39 21.93
C ILE A 612 19.56 -17.00 23.20
N LEU A 613 18.81 -16.73 24.26
CA LEU A 613 19.29 -16.54 25.63
C LEU A 613 18.85 -17.71 26.51
N ASP A 614 19.75 -18.17 27.38
CA ASP A 614 19.46 -19.13 28.45
C ASP A 614 18.74 -18.43 29.61
N MET A 615 17.52 -18.88 29.94
CA MET A 615 16.65 -18.31 30.97
C MET A 615 16.64 -19.11 32.27
N THR A 616 17.43 -20.17 32.39
CA THR A 616 17.49 -20.99 33.61
C THR A 616 17.98 -20.23 34.84
N CYS A 617 18.68 -19.12 34.62
CA CYS A 617 19.20 -18.23 35.67
C CYS A 617 18.19 -17.17 36.14
N LEU A 618 16.96 -17.12 35.61
CA LEU A 618 15.98 -16.09 35.97
C LEU A 618 15.67 -16.04 37.49
N SER A 619 15.80 -17.17 38.17
CA SER A 619 15.66 -17.26 39.63
C SER A 619 16.77 -16.58 40.43
N ASP A 620 17.91 -16.27 39.80
CA ASP A 620 19.04 -15.54 40.37
C ASP A 620 19.72 -14.66 39.29
N PRO A 621 19.17 -13.45 39.00
CA PRO A 621 19.61 -12.58 37.92
C PRO A 621 21.05 -12.05 38.04
N GLU A 622 21.65 -12.09 39.22
CA GLU A 622 23.05 -11.73 39.43
C GLU A 622 23.99 -12.82 38.89
N THR A 623 23.49 -14.05 38.73
CA THR A 623 24.24 -15.21 38.26
C THR A 623 23.98 -15.56 36.79
N CYS A 624 23.26 -14.74 36.02
CA CYS A 624 23.06 -14.92 34.58
C CYS A 624 24.32 -14.48 33.79
N PRO A 625 25.20 -15.40 33.32
CA PRO A 625 26.21 -15.05 32.34
C PRO A 625 25.57 -14.70 30.99
N ASP A 626 26.23 -13.83 30.22
CA ASP A 626 25.91 -13.53 28.81
C ASP A 626 26.13 -14.80 27.94
N ARG A 627 25.11 -15.68 27.93
CA ARG A 627 25.07 -16.93 27.16
C ARG A 627 24.14 -16.78 25.95
N THR A 628 24.34 -15.71 25.19
CA THR A 628 23.63 -15.51 23.95
C THR A 628 24.24 -16.35 22.84
N ILE A 629 23.39 -17.03 22.06
CA ILE A 629 23.80 -17.83 20.89
C ILE A 629 23.12 -17.23 19.67
N GLN A 630 23.91 -16.75 18.71
CA GLN A 630 23.40 -16.31 17.41
C GLN A 630 23.03 -17.52 16.55
N LEU A 631 21.83 -17.50 15.95
CA LEU A 631 21.34 -18.58 15.09
C LEU A 631 21.34 -18.24 13.60
N THR A 632 21.28 -16.95 13.25
CA THR A 632 21.28 -16.49 11.86
C THR A 632 22.43 -15.51 11.63
N ASP A 633 23.09 -15.62 10.48
CA ASP A 633 24.23 -14.78 10.07
C ASP A 633 24.37 -14.80 8.54
N ASN A 634 23.25 -14.58 7.83
CA ASN A 634 23.22 -14.71 6.37
C ASN A 634 23.41 -13.35 5.65
N GLY A 635 23.70 -12.28 6.41
CA GLY A 635 23.88 -10.92 5.90
C GLY A 635 22.58 -10.23 5.47
N ALA A 636 21.43 -10.90 5.57
CA ALA A 636 20.11 -10.32 5.40
C ALA A 636 19.42 -10.24 6.77
N GLY A 637 18.56 -9.24 6.97
CA GLY A 637 17.83 -9.11 8.24
C GLY A 637 16.92 -10.30 8.50
N SER A 638 16.98 -10.85 9.71
CA SER A 638 16.08 -11.89 10.24
C SER A 638 15.47 -11.41 11.55
N LEU A 639 14.14 -11.50 11.70
CA LEU A 639 13.42 -10.96 12.85
C LEU A 639 12.13 -11.72 13.19
N GLY A 640 11.60 -11.43 14.38
CA GLY A 640 10.34 -12.00 14.89
C GLY A 640 10.39 -13.51 15.09
N PRO A 641 11.37 -14.06 15.83
CA PRO A 641 11.44 -15.49 16.08
C PRO A 641 10.27 -15.95 16.95
N VAL A 642 9.67 -17.09 16.62
CA VAL A 642 8.66 -17.78 17.43
C VAL A 642 8.93 -19.27 17.51
N TRP A 643 8.79 -19.84 18.71
CA TRP A 643 9.01 -21.26 18.95
C TRP A 643 7.83 -22.11 18.48
N SER A 644 8.14 -23.27 17.87
CA SER A 644 7.13 -24.30 17.67
C SER A 644 6.65 -24.85 19.02
N PRO A 645 5.40 -25.33 19.15
CA PRO A 645 4.85 -25.79 20.43
C PRO A 645 5.61 -26.96 21.04
N ASP A 646 6.25 -27.79 20.21
CA ASP A 646 7.09 -28.91 20.63
C ASP A 646 8.54 -28.50 20.97
N GLY A 647 8.91 -27.23 20.75
CA GLY A 647 10.23 -26.68 21.00
C GLY A 647 11.33 -27.15 20.04
N SER A 648 10.98 -27.87 18.97
CA SER A 648 11.95 -28.44 18.03
C SER A 648 12.42 -27.45 16.95
N ARG A 649 11.61 -26.43 16.65
CA ARG A 649 11.84 -25.45 15.59
C ARG A 649 11.58 -24.02 16.04
N LEU A 650 12.15 -23.08 15.28
CA LEU A 650 11.80 -21.67 15.27
C LEU A 650 11.20 -21.33 13.91
N ALA A 651 10.15 -20.51 13.89
CA ALA A 651 9.73 -19.77 12.71
C ALA A 651 10.17 -18.31 12.86
N PHE A 652 10.46 -17.63 11.75
CA PHE A 652 10.91 -16.25 11.74
C PHE A 652 10.74 -15.63 10.36
N SER A 653 10.84 -14.31 10.27
CA SER A 653 10.82 -13.61 8.98
C SER A 653 12.25 -13.29 8.56
N SER A 654 12.61 -13.54 7.31
CA SER A 654 13.93 -13.20 6.77
C SER A 654 13.82 -12.51 5.43
N LYS A 655 14.70 -11.53 5.19
CA LYS A 655 14.77 -10.79 3.92
C LYS A 655 15.57 -11.54 2.83
N ALA A 656 16.28 -12.61 3.15
CA ALA A 656 17.05 -13.37 2.15
C ALA A 656 16.14 -14.33 1.37
N PRO A 657 16.15 -14.35 0.01
CA PRO A 657 17.08 -13.64 -0.88
C PRO A 657 16.57 -12.30 -1.45
N GLY A 658 15.42 -11.76 -1.04
CA GLY A 658 14.90 -10.50 -1.58
C GLY A 658 13.90 -9.75 -0.67
N ASN A 659 12.64 -10.17 -0.70
CA ASN A 659 11.54 -9.68 0.14
C ASN A 659 11.52 -10.43 1.49
N TRP A 660 10.66 -9.97 2.41
CA TRP A 660 10.45 -10.67 3.67
C TRP A 660 9.59 -11.91 3.42
N ASP A 661 10.13 -13.07 3.72
CA ASP A 661 9.43 -14.36 3.68
C ASP A 661 9.56 -15.05 5.04
N LEU A 662 8.67 -16.02 5.28
CA LEU A 662 8.72 -16.83 6.48
C LEU A 662 9.67 -18.01 6.29
N PHE A 663 10.50 -18.25 7.30
CA PHE A 663 11.41 -19.36 7.38
C PHE A 663 11.19 -20.16 8.64
N THR A 664 11.51 -21.45 8.58
CA THR A 664 11.65 -22.29 9.77
C THR A 664 13.03 -22.90 9.84
N MET A 665 13.53 -23.13 11.04
CA MET A 665 14.80 -23.84 11.27
C MET A 665 14.73 -24.63 12.57
N THR A 666 15.65 -25.57 12.73
CA THR A 666 15.89 -26.22 14.03
C THR A 666 16.59 -25.26 14.99
N ILE A 667 16.49 -25.55 16.29
CA ILE A 667 17.14 -24.77 17.36
C ILE A 667 18.67 -24.76 17.31
N ALA A 668 19.26 -25.63 16.49
CA ALA A 668 20.70 -25.66 16.22
C ALA A 668 21.09 -24.76 15.03
N GLY A 669 20.16 -24.00 14.46
CA GLY A 669 20.35 -23.20 13.24
C GLY A 669 20.38 -24.02 11.94
N SER A 670 20.11 -25.33 12.02
CA SER A 670 20.13 -26.25 10.87
C SER A 670 18.74 -26.48 10.25
N ASP A 671 18.67 -27.11 9.08
CA ASP A 671 17.41 -27.42 8.37
C ASP A 671 16.55 -26.17 8.11
N LEU A 672 17.20 -25.10 7.63
CA LEU A 672 16.54 -23.87 7.21
C LEU A 672 15.62 -24.14 6.01
N ARG A 673 14.34 -23.78 6.15
CA ARG A 673 13.31 -23.97 5.14
C ARG A 673 12.50 -22.70 4.96
N GLN A 674 12.36 -22.28 3.71
CA GLN A 674 11.43 -21.22 3.34
C GLN A 674 10.00 -21.77 3.30
N VAL A 675 9.07 -21.13 4.00
CA VAL A 675 7.65 -21.53 4.12
C VAL A 675 6.79 -20.77 3.11
N THR A 676 7.08 -19.49 2.90
CA THR A 676 6.35 -18.62 1.95
C THR A 676 7.29 -18.07 0.87
N THR A 677 6.74 -17.79 -0.31
CA THR A 677 7.52 -17.41 -1.51
C THR A 677 6.81 -16.36 -2.36
N ASP A 678 5.84 -15.64 -1.79
CA ASP A 678 5.11 -14.61 -2.52
C ASP A 678 6.00 -13.35 -2.63
N PRO A 679 5.93 -12.53 -3.70
CA PRO A 679 6.69 -11.28 -3.79
C PRO A 679 6.32 -10.23 -2.72
N ALA A 680 5.19 -10.40 -2.04
CA ALA A 680 4.78 -9.60 -0.89
C ALA A 680 5.70 -9.80 0.32
N ASN A 681 5.59 -8.93 1.31
CA ASN A 681 6.29 -9.12 2.58
C ASN A 681 5.42 -9.94 3.52
N ASP A 682 5.95 -11.04 4.01
CA ASP A 682 5.36 -11.91 5.02
C ASP A 682 6.14 -11.76 6.34
N LEU A 683 5.46 -11.37 7.42
CA LEU A 683 6.05 -11.00 8.69
C LEU A 683 5.27 -11.59 9.88
N ALA A 684 5.84 -11.42 11.08
CA ALA A 684 5.21 -11.76 12.38
C ALA A 684 4.57 -13.17 12.41
N PRO A 685 5.35 -14.25 12.17
CA PRO A 685 4.82 -15.60 12.22
C PRO A 685 4.35 -15.96 13.63
N ALA A 686 3.30 -16.77 13.73
CA ALA A 686 2.80 -17.36 14.96
C ALA A 686 2.36 -18.81 14.73
N TRP A 687 2.91 -19.74 15.53
CA TRP A 687 2.58 -21.16 15.45
C TRP A 687 1.19 -21.46 16.00
N SER A 688 0.44 -22.31 15.31
CA SER A 688 -0.75 -22.92 15.89
C SER A 688 -0.36 -23.84 17.06
N PRO A 689 -1.21 -24.00 18.09
CA PRO A 689 -0.87 -24.81 19.28
C PRO A 689 -0.60 -26.28 18.98
N ASP A 690 -1.14 -26.80 17.88
CA ASP A 690 -0.89 -28.16 17.38
C ASP A 690 0.38 -28.28 16.53
N GLY A 691 1.07 -27.17 16.24
CA GLY A 691 2.30 -27.11 15.45
C GLY A 691 2.12 -27.39 13.96
N THR A 692 0.88 -27.45 13.45
CA THR A 692 0.62 -27.80 12.04
C THR A 692 0.61 -26.61 11.10
N ARG A 693 0.40 -25.39 11.63
CA ARG A 693 0.18 -24.17 10.84
C ARG A 693 0.93 -22.98 11.40
N LEU A 694 1.14 -22.00 10.53
CA LEU A 694 1.65 -20.67 10.86
C LEU A 694 0.60 -19.63 10.47
N ALA A 695 0.23 -18.76 11.40
CA ALA A 695 -0.42 -17.49 11.11
C ALA A 695 0.66 -16.43 10.87
N PHE A 696 0.40 -15.44 10.02
CA PHE A 696 1.35 -14.38 9.70
C PHE A 696 0.65 -13.19 9.09
N GLU A 697 1.31 -12.03 9.09
CA GLU A 697 0.82 -10.84 8.40
C GLU A 697 1.46 -10.72 7.02
N THR A 698 0.69 -10.24 6.04
CA THR A 698 1.17 -10.09 4.66
C THR A 698 0.46 -8.97 3.93
N ASN A 699 1.17 -8.30 3.03
CA ASN A 699 0.62 -7.20 2.22
C ASN A 699 0.26 -7.60 0.78
N ARG A 700 0.08 -8.90 0.51
CA ARG A 700 -0.15 -9.46 -0.83
C ARG A 700 -1.40 -8.95 -1.55
N ASP A 701 -2.42 -8.56 -0.79
CA ASP A 701 -3.69 -8.07 -1.34
C ASP A 701 -3.76 -6.53 -1.39
N GLY A 702 -2.67 -5.84 -1.05
CA GLY A 702 -2.49 -4.38 -1.13
C GLY A 702 -2.65 -3.64 0.20
N ASN A 703 -3.36 -4.23 1.17
CA ASN A 703 -3.35 -3.89 2.59
C ASN A 703 -2.69 -5.03 3.38
N VAL A 704 -2.30 -4.79 4.64
CA VAL A 704 -1.76 -5.84 5.50
C VAL A 704 -2.90 -6.63 6.10
N GLU A 705 -2.87 -7.95 5.96
CA GLU A 705 -3.90 -8.85 6.48
C GLU A 705 -3.29 -10.09 7.12
N VAL A 706 -4.08 -10.79 7.94
CA VAL A 706 -3.67 -12.01 8.64
C VAL A 706 -4.02 -13.23 7.79
N TYR A 707 -2.98 -14.01 7.47
CA TYR A 707 -3.08 -15.25 6.71
C TYR A 707 -2.63 -16.44 7.56
N VAL A 708 -3.05 -17.64 7.14
CA VAL A 708 -2.60 -18.91 7.68
C VAL A 708 -2.05 -19.79 6.56
N VAL A 709 -0.96 -20.49 6.83
CA VAL A 709 -0.31 -21.47 5.94
C VAL A 709 0.03 -22.74 6.72
N ASP A 710 0.14 -23.87 6.02
CA ASP A 710 0.74 -25.08 6.60
C ASP A 710 2.19 -24.79 7.01
N ALA A 711 2.65 -25.35 8.12
CA ALA A 711 4.01 -25.16 8.62
C ALA A 711 5.10 -25.64 7.64
N ASN A 712 4.75 -26.52 6.71
CA ASN A 712 5.63 -26.98 5.64
C ASN A 712 5.50 -26.16 4.34
N GLY A 713 4.70 -25.09 4.37
CA GLY A 713 4.41 -24.22 3.23
C GLY A 713 3.23 -24.70 2.39
N GLY A 714 2.93 -23.97 1.32
CA GLY A 714 1.88 -24.32 0.36
C GLY A 714 0.77 -23.26 0.28
N ALA A 715 -0.48 -23.72 0.12
CA ALA A 715 -1.61 -22.83 -0.04
C ALA A 715 -1.87 -22.03 1.24
N VAL A 716 -2.17 -20.75 1.04
CA VAL A 716 -2.39 -19.76 2.09
C VAL A 716 -3.87 -19.38 2.15
N GLN A 717 -4.38 -19.11 3.35
CA GLN A 717 -5.76 -18.71 3.59
C GLN A 717 -5.79 -17.35 4.26
N ASN A 718 -6.51 -16.38 3.67
CA ASN A 718 -6.81 -15.11 4.33
C ASN A 718 -7.85 -15.33 5.43
N VAL A 719 -7.53 -14.94 6.66
CA VAL A 719 -8.42 -15.14 7.82
C VAL A 719 -9.09 -13.84 8.25
N SER A 720 -8.39 -12.69 8.20
CA SER A 720 -8.98 -11.42 8.63
C SER A 720 -9.86 -10.76 7.56
N ASN A 721 -9.53 -10.94 6.28
CA ASN A 721 -10.30 -10.64 5.08
C ASN A 721 -11.11 -9.33 5.16
N PHE A 722 -10.41 -8.23 5.38
CA PHE A 722 -10.99 -6.90 5.49
C PHE A 722 -10.11 -5.86 4.78
N SER A 723 -10.34 -5.71 3.48
CA SER A 723 -9.57 -4.84 2.57
C SER A 723 -9.56 -3.33 2.89
N GLN A 724 -10.31 -2.91 3.91
CA GLN A 724 -10.41 -1.52 4.38
C GLN A 724 -9.61 -1.26 5.65
N ALA A 725 -8.83 -2.21 6.15
CA ALA A 725 -7.97 -2.00 7.30
C ALA A 725 -6.63 -2.71 7.09
N ASN A 726 -5.68 -2.40 7.97
CA ASN A 726 -4.51 -3.22 8.14
C ASN A 726 -4.70 -4.06 9.41
N ASP A 727 -4.44 -5.36 9.30
CA ASP A 727 -4.49 -6.32 10.39
C ASP A 727 -3.08 -6.89 10.60
N HIS A 728 -2.58 -6.85 11.83
CA HIS A 728 -1.18 -7.12 12.14
C HIS A 728 -1.00 -8.02 13.37
N GLY A 729 0.21 -8.58 13.50
CA GLY A 729 0.69 -9.31 14.68
C GLY A 729 -0.27 -10.39 15.18
N PRO A 730 -0.57 -11.41 14.35
CA PRO A 730 -1.48 -12.46 14.75
C PRO A 730 -0.92 -13.33 15.87
N PHE A 731 -1.78 -13.81 16.77
CA PHE A 731 -1.43 -14.78 17.80
C PHE A 731 -2.56 -15.80 18.00
N TRP A 732 -2.21 -17.07 18.19
CA TRP A 732 -3.19 -18.13 18.36
C TRP A 732 -3.74 -18.19 19.79
N SER A 733 -5.04 -18.43 19.92
CA SER A 733 -5.61 -18.83 21.21
C SER A 733 -5.03 -20.19 21.63
N PRO A 734 -4.90 -20.49 22.94
CA PRO A 734 -4.32 -21.74 23.43
C PRO A 734 -5.05 -23.00 22.94
N ASP A 735 -6.35 -22.90 22.67
CA ASP A 735 -7.19 -23.97 22.14
C ASP A 735 -7.11 -24.12 20.61
N GLY A 736 -6.42 -23.20 19.91
CA GLY A 736 -6.25 -23.20 18.46
C GLY A 736 -7.50 -22.85 17.65
N GLN A 737 -8.58 -22.40 18.30
CA GLN A 737 -9.85 -22.10 17.63
C GLN A 737 -9.94 -20.66 17.11
N GLN A 738 -9.14 -19.75 17.66
CA GLN A 738 -9.19 -18.33 17.37
C GLN A 738 -7.78 -17.75 17.13
N LEU A 739 -7.76 -16.63 16.41
CA LEU A 739 -6.62 -15.74 16.29
C LEU A 739 -6.97 -14.40 16.92
N VAL A 740 -6.04 -13.82 17.67
CA VAL A 740 -6.06 -12.39 18.00
C VAL A 740 -5.07 -11.66 17.11
N PHE A 741 -5.38 -10.41 16.78
CA PHE A 741 -4.56 -9.52 15.97
C PHE A 741 -4.93 -8.09 16.32
N TYR A 742 -4.16 -7.11 15.87
CA TYR A 742 -4.55 -5.70 16.03
C TYR A 742 -4.87 -5.07 14.70
N SER A 743 -5.86 -4.17 14.68
CA SER A 743 -6.41 -3.63 13.45
C SER A 743 -6.93 -2.22 13.59
N ASN A 744 -6.80 -1.45 12.51
CA ASN A 744 -7.30 -0.08 12.44
C ASN A 744 -8.69 0.05 11.81
N ARG A 745 -9.46 -1.05 11.73
CA ARG A 745 -10.78 -1.09 11.06
C ARG A 745 -11.84 -0.16 11.66
N GLU A 746 -11.67 0.26 12.90
CA GLU A 746 -12.58 1.17 13.62
C GLU A 746 -12.02 2.59 13.83
N GLY A 747 -10.84 2.89 13.25
CA GLY A 747 -10.26 4.24 13.17
C GLY A 747 -8.95 4.40 13.95
N ASN A 748 -8.88 3.87 15.17
CA ASN A 748 -7.67 3.68 15.97
C ASN A 748 -7.23 2.20 15.93
N TRP A 749 -6.04 1.90 16.44
CA TRP A 749 -5.58 0.51 16.53
C TRP A 749 -6.25 -0.18 17.72
N ASP A 750 -7.03 -1.22 17.48
CA ASP A 750 -7.63 -2.03 18.54
C ASP A 750 -7.24 -3.51 18.41
N ILE A 751 -7.38 -4.28 19.50
CA ILE A 751 -7.22 -5.73 19.51
C ILE A 751 -8.51 -6.40 19.07
N PHE A 752 -8.44 -7.22 18.02
CA PHE A 752 -9.52 -8.02 17.51
C PHE A 752 -9.25 -9.52 17.71
N SER A 753 -10.31 -10.30 17.87
CA SER A 753 -10.27 -11.76 17.79
C SER A 753 -11.12 -12.25 16.61
N THR A 754 -10.67 -13.32 15.94
CA THR A 754 -11.43 -14.00 14.89
C THR A 754 -11.35 -15.51 14.94
N THR A 755 -12.38 -16.19 14.44
CA THR A 755 -12.30 -17.61 14.07
C THR A 755 -11.54 -17.80 12.75
N LEU A 756 -11.02 -19.01 12.51
CA LEU A 756 -10.23 -19.32 11.32
C LEU A 756 -10.98 -19.25 9.99
N ASP A 757 -12.31 -19.36 10.02
CA ASP A 757 -13.16 -19.16 8.85
C ASP A 757 -13.43 -17.66 8.58
N GLY A 758 -12.92 -16.77 9.42
CA GLY A 758 -13.09 -15.31 9.31
C GLY A 758 -14.52 -14.82 9.54
N GLN A 759 -15.43 -15.68 10.02
CA GLN A 759 -16.86 -15.35 10.09
C GLN A 759 -17.25 -14.58 11.35
N LEU A 760 -16.51 -14.76 12.44
CA LEU A 760 -16.76 -14.08 13.71
C LEU A 760 -15.56 -13.21 14.07
N VAL A 761 -15.63 -11.92 13.76
CA VAL A 761 -14.63 -10.93 14.20
C VAL A 761 -15.21 -10.08 15.34
N VAL A 762 -14.48 -9.97 16.45
CA VAL A 762 -14.90 -9.23 17.65
C VAL A 762 -13.82 -8.24 18.05
N ASN A 763 -14.19 -6.97 18.28
CA ASN A 763 -13.30 -5.98 18.89
C ASN A 763 -13.24 -6.19 20.41
N LEU A 764 -12.05 -6.50 20.94
CA LEU A 764 -11.80 -6.72 22.37
C LEU A 764 -11.44 -5.43 23.12
N THR A 765 -10.96 -4.39 22.43
CA THR A 765 -10.59 -3.10 23.04
C THR A 765 -11.36 -1.98 22.34
N GLN A 766 -12.41 -1.45 22.98
CA GLN A 766 -13.25 -0.40 22.39
C GLN A 766 -12.90 0.95 23.02
N THR A 767 -11.69 1.43 22.73
CA THR A 767 -11.05 2.57 23.41
C THR A 767 -10.59 3.62 22.39
N PRO A 768 -11.49 4.47 21.88
CA PRO A 768 -11.25 5.31 20.69
C PRO A 768 -10.11 6.33 20.78
N THR A 769 -9.56 6.55 21.97
CA THR A 769 -8.49 7.52 22.24
C THR A 769 -7.12 6.87 22.41
N ARG A 770 -7.04 5.55 22.30
CA ARG A 770 -5.86 4.73 22.58
C ARG A 770 -5.53 3.91 21.34
N ASP A 771 -4.24 3.68 21.13
CA ASP A 771 -3.76 2.68 20.18
C ASP A 771 -3.33 1.44 20.96
N GLU A 772 -3.86 0.27 20.62
CA GLU A 772 -3.60 -1.03 21.20
C GLU A 772 -3.04 -2.00 20.15
N GLN A 773 -1.91 -2.64 20.46
CA GLN A 773 -1.17 -3.46 19.51
C GLN A 773 -0.49 -4.67 20.16
N THR A 774 0.01 -5.57 19.32
CA THR A 774 0.82 -6.74 19.69
C THR A 774 0.22 -7.56 20.84
N PRO A 775 -0.97 -8.15 20.65
CA PRO A 775 -1.58 -9.01 21.65
C PRO A 775 -0.83 -10.35 21.75
N ALA A 776 -0.74 -10.89 22.96
CA ALA A 776 -0.24 -12.24 23.21
C ALA A 776 -1.11 -12.94 24.25
N TRP A 777 -1.53 -14.17 23.93
CA TRP A 777 -2.30 -15.01 24.83
C TRP A 777 -1.42 -15.51 25.98
N ARG A 778 -2.02 -15.53 27.17
CA ARG A 778 -1.53 -16.33 28.27
C ARG A 778 -1.78 -17.82 27.94
N PRO A 779 -0.76 -18.69 28.05
CA PRO A 779 -0.88 -20.12 27.77
C PRO A 779 -1.94 -20.88 28.57
#